data_AF-A0A8C5AC66-F1
#
_entry.id   AF-A0A8C5AC66-F1
#
_cell.length_a   1.000
_cell.length_b   1.000
_cell.length_c   1.000
_cell.angle_alpha   90.00
_cell.angle_beta   90.00
_cell.angle_gamma   90.00
#
_symmetry.space_group_name_H-M   'P 1'
#
loop_
_entity.id
_entity.type
_entity.pdbx_description
1 polymer ?
#
loop_
_entity_poly.entity_id
_entity_poly.type
_entity_poly.pdbx_seq_one_letter_code
_entity_poly.pdbx_strand_id
1 'polypeptide(L)'
;IIDSMFSPRATPSSGRRQPSRVPGRKSLAGTPSGLLFSPRRTSLAARSTPTRANHANAESVHYDVQTFGSSLPVKVMEALTMAEADDIISVKVDESGWAWMVCGKLLIIWKICQTVVAKLCVCKELQLAPSEYEYTADLVTISSPGPLETAPVQSISVLTVGAEGRARYWASLAHEGNHTEADLELGDLCNFVVAVRGGSFVVSSCRNHLLRVSTDPSGRLGFRALQQGQGVLSGIGRRVSSLFGMLAPPPNDELHSVLWASEAGCLYSLTSSKVCRWEVGDSSEQQTLSWESRCSLDENIADAIWGSESNYEEMKEGVNVSYLDMKLSPSGLVVLAAAWHSQDIPCIAYFCLVTLQDVGASVSDHVVVEVTKHTTPFQSEEALRTTRLVVPYPGATAFLYTQELVFACSTGTVRGGPPDERISFSAPGDGVRGGGCCGNLPIFFSQTNGLVAVVARQAVSILPETMEDSLCSSLAAAPEMSMETPNRTEAVAHEDKTKMLKDAFLRFCRSDLIGSQVLVDELFPAEGAGEGEEGAELDEVVTRIDLDLVDDYPASDPRWAESVPEESGGFPLTSLIILHQLEDKMKAHTCFMDFLLQVGLLQRLGQVTLRGGPMATRLLLCEHAEKLQAAMVLKTQHGKHGELVNAAVSGALRKNGAAVPPSLTPADVFFREVSQISLVFECLLEEEERRLKENPVASVQWAETVLTVNNILKDMLQAAGQYRDTKASMYRVSDVDSEPEYIPWTASGGVREVITRQHEVVLRSVYPQADSELRGALCEQLVGLLDLYLGGHVAQLASLQLRGGLCAAQQLVGLLDLGQYQWVAALSEKFCDFDMLVQMCEQTDNQSRLQHYMTKFSDQNFADFVFRWYMEKGKRGKLLSQPSAHHPQLASFLQSHQHLSWLHHIHVHDYQSAHETLSSQATGETRYFSKKKTLLALSKLTALASDMDQTQLSRHLEGSGLLLIWSESPVTQDGGSERTSFSLQTV
;
A
#
# COMPACT_ATOMS: atom_id res chain seq x y z
N ILE A 1 -40.58 -45.18 -55.52
CA ILE A 1 -40.53 -43.71 -55.55
C ILE A 1 -39.34 -43.33 -54.65
N ILE A 2 -38.11 -43.57 -55.11
CA ILE A 2 -37.28 -42.67 -55.96
C ILE A 2 -36.83 -41.47 -55.09
N ASP A 3 -35.67 -41.55 -54.41
CA ASP A 3 -34.28 -41.23 -54.88
C ASP A 3 -33.96 -39.72 -54.72
N SER A 4 -32.74 -39.23 -54.40
CA SER A 4 -31.40 -39.85 -54.28
C SER A 4 -30.35 -38.92 -53.60
N MET A 5 -29.12 -39.44 -53.42
CA MET A 5 -27.80 -38.75 -53.47
C MET A 5 -27.05 -38.18 -52.23
N PHE A 6 -25.86 -38.79 -52.03
CA PHE A 6 -24.54 -38.31 -51.53
C PHE A 6 -24.27 -37.90 -50.06
N SER A 7 -22.98 -37.99 -49.72
CA SER A 7 -22.32 -38.19 -48.40
C SER A 7 -21.14 -37.19 -48.25
N PRO A 8 -20.46 -36.99 -47.08
CA PRO A 8 -20.00 -38.04 -46.14
C PRO A 8 -20.05 -37.69 -44.62
N ARG A 9 -19.32 -38.47 -43.80
CA ARG A 9 -19.69 -38.90 -42.44
C ARG A 9 -18.45 -39.11 -41.54
N ALA A 10 -18.53 -38.76 -40.25
CA ALA A 10 -17.68 -39.27 -39.17
C ALA A 10 -18.49 -39.27 -37.85
N THR A 11 -19.04 -40.41 -37.43
CA THR A 11 -18.56 -41.33 -36.35
C THR A 11 -18.46 -40.69 -34.95
N PRO A 12 -19.14 -41.28 -33.94
CA PRO A 12 -18.44 -42.24 -33.07
C PRO A 12 -19.32 -43.41 -32.53
N SER A 13 -18.70 -44.41 -31.88
CA SER A 13 -19.08 -45.00 -30.57
C SER A 13 -18.64 -46.46 -30.37
N SER A 14 -18.23 -46.80 -29.12
CA SER A 14 -18.39 -48.09 -28.39
C SER A 14 -17.43 -48.10 -27.18
N GLY A 15 -17.78 -48.54 -25.96
CA GLY A 15 -19.07 -49.00 -25.47
C GLY A 15 -19.11 -49.33 -23.96
N ARG A 16 -20.25 -49.00 -23.33
CA ARG A 16 -21.14 -49.90 -22.55
C ARG A 16 -20.57 -50.86 -21.47
N ARG A 17 -20.95 -50.61 -20.20
CA ARG A 17 -21.80 -51.51 -19.33
C ARG A 17 -22.20 -50.86 -17.97
N GLN A 18 -23.42 -51.14 -17.50
CA GLN A 18 -23.96 -50.90 -16.13
C GLN A 18 -24.45 -52.23 -15.51
N PRO A 19 -24.67 -52.36 -14.18
CA PRO A 19 -25.92 -52.01 -13.43
C PRO A 19 -25.63 -51.27 -12.09
N SER A 20 -26.52 -50.86 -11.15
CA SER A 20 -28.00 -50.66 -10.98
C SER A 20 -28.21 -49.68 -9.78
N ARG A 21 -29.23 -48.80 -9.66
CA ARG A 21 -30.70 -48.96 -9.42
C ARG A 21 -31.05 -49.61 -8.04
N VAL A 22 -31.92 -49.12 -7.13
CA VAL A 22 -33.10 -48.19 -7.18
C VAL A 22 -33.31 -47.39 -5.79
N PRO A 23 -34.46 -46.79 -5.32
CA PRO A 23 -34.54 -45.32 -5.03
C PRO A 23 -35.26 -44.79 -3.73
N GLY A 24 -35.38 -43.46 -3.58
CA GLY A 24 -36.58 -42.75 -3.01
C GLY A 24 -36.42 -41.98 -1.68
N ARG A 25 -37.29 -41.02 -1.25
CA ARG A 25 -38.36 -40.21 -1.91
C ARG A 25 -38.99 -39.14 -0.94
N LYS A 26 -38.94 -37.81 -1.23
CA LYS A 26 -39.76 -36.67 -0.65
C LYS A 26 -39.64 -36.41 0.89
N SER A 27 -40.05 -35.29 1.54
CA SER A 27 -40.84 -34.07 1.24
C SER A 27 -40.49 -32.85 2.15
N LEU A 28 -41.25 -31.74 2.06
CA LEU A 28 -41.07 -30.39 2.65
C LEU A 28 -41.28 -30.27 4.19
N ALA A 29 -40.69 -29.23 4.84
CA ALA A 29 -41.40 -28.04 5.40
C ALA A 29 -40.63 -27.25 6.51
N GLY A 30 -40.80 -25.92 6.57
CA GLY A 30 -40.86 -25.13 7.83
C GLY A 30 -39.61 -24.37 8.35
N THR A 31 -39.62 -23.04 8.24
CA THR A 31 -38.87 -22.06 9.09
C THR A 31 -39.67 -21.75 10.38
N PRO A 32 -39.11 -21.19 11.49
CA PRO A 32 -38.49 -19.85 11.53
C PRO A 32 -37.29 -19.66 12.51
N SER A 33 -36.89 -18.39 12.69
CA SER A 33 -35.67 -17.84 13.33
C SER A 33 -35.41 -18.19 14.82
N GLY A 34 -34.14 -18.12 15.21
CA GLY A 34 -33.67 -18.15 16.61
C GLY A 34 -32.21 -17.70 16.76
N LEU A 35 -31.89 -16.98 17.83
CA LEU A 35 -30.62 -16.26 18.07
C LEU A 35 -29.52 -17.11 18.76
N LEU A 36 -28.25 -16.72 18.50
CA LEU A 36 -27.04 -16.88 19.34
C LEU A 36 -26.61 -18.30 19.81
N PHE A 37 -25.39 -18.73 19.44
CA PHE A 37 -24.26 -19.01 20.36
C PHE A 37 -23.09 -19.69 19.60
N SER A 38 -21.86 -19.41 20.01
CA SER A 38 -20.62 -19.98 19.43
C SER A 38 -20.30 -21.38 19.95
N PRO A 39 -19.63 -22.23 19.14
CA PRO A 39 -18.72 -23.23 19.72
C PRO A 39 -17.33 -23.29 19.04
N ARG A 40 -16.28 -23.43 19.87
CA ARG A 40 -14.93 -23.84 19.45
C ARG A 40 -14.87 -25.35 19.15
N ARG A 41 -14.35 -25.76 17.98
CA ARG A 41 -13.10 -26.58 17.80
C ARG A 41 -12.97 -27.30 16.44
N THR A 42 -11.70 -27.47 16.05
CA THR A 42 -11.09 -28.53 15.19
C THR A 42 -11.45 -28.65 13.70
N SER A 43 -10.62 -27.99 12.88
CA SER A 43 -9.88 -28.54 11.74
C SER A 43 -10.39 -29.79 11.01
N LEU A 44 -10.80 -29.60 9.75
CA LEU A 44 -10.71 -30.60 8.67
C LEU A 44 -10.24 -29.88 7.39
N ALA A 45 -9.23 -30.42 6.73
CA ALA A 45 -8.55 -29.75 5.63
C ALA A 45 -9.39 -29.75 4.33
N ALA A 46 -9.52 -28.57 3.71
CA ALA A 46 -10.04 -28.40 2.37
C ALA A 46 -8.94 -27.81 1.47
N ARG A 47 -8.76 -28.37 0.27
CA ARG A 47 -7.72 -27.99 -0.69
C ARG A 47 -7.90 -26.54 -1.15
N SER A 48 -6.92 -25.69 -0.89
CA SER A 48 -6.74 -24.40 -1.56
C SER A 48 -5.74 -24.54 -2.71
N THR A 49 -6.08 -23.98 -3.86
CA THR A 49 -5.14 -23.65 -4.94
C THR A 49 -4.03 -22.73 -4.41
N PRO A 50 -2.77 -22.85 -4.85
CA PRO A 50 -1.70 -22.02 -4.35
C PRO A 50 -1.82 -20.59 -4.90
N THR A 51 -2.32 -19.67 -4.08
CA THR A 51 -1.95 -18.26 -4.21
C THR A 51 -0.46 -18.12 -3.96
N ARG A 52 0.23 -17.38 -4.84
CA ARG A 52 1.68 -17.16 -4.80
C ARG A 52 2.05 -16.35 -3.55
N ALA A 53 2.37 -17.05 -2.46
CA ALA A 53 2.95 -16.44 -1.27
C ALA A 53 4.42 -16.10 -1.55
N ASN A 54 4.83 -14.87 -1.26
CA ASN A 54 6.25 -14.55 -1.10
C ASN A 54 6.74 -15.28 0.16
N HIS A 55 7.31 -16.47 -0.01
CA HIS A 55 8.03 -17.13 1.05
C HIS A 55 9.38 -16.45 1.22
N ALA A 56 9.58 -15.84 2.38
CA ALA A 56 10.86 -15.31 2.79
C ALA A 56 11.89 -16.46 2.88
N ASN A 57 12.83 -16.48 1.94
CA ASN A 57 14.14 -17.07 2.20
C ASN A 57 14.86 -16.14 3.20
N ALA A 58 15.72 -16.72 4.04
CA ALA A 58 16.28 -16.11 5.25
C ALA A 58 16.67 -14.63 5.09
N GLU A 59 16.21 -13.79 6.04
CA GLU A 59 16.36 -12.33 6.03
C GLU A 59 17.81 -11.89 5.78
N SER A 60 18.12 -11.53 4.53
CA SER A 60 19.27 -10.71 4.20
C SER A 60 19.07 -9.32 4.83
N VAL A 61 20.16 -8.70 5.28
CA VAL A 61 20.16 -7.48 6.11
C VAL A 61 20.26 -6.23 5.24
N HIS A 62 21.21 -6.21 4.30
CA HIS A 62 21.56 -5.08 3.45
C HIS A 62 21.31 -5.33 1.96
N TYR A 63 20.78 -6.50 1.59
CA TYR A 63 20.41 -6.83 0.21
C TYR A 63 18.99 -7.39 0.18
N ASP A 64 18.29 -7.16 -0.93
CA ASP A 64 17.03 -7.84 -1.24
C ASP A 64 17.21 -8.80 -2.41
N VAL A 65 16.57 -9.95 -2.26
CA VAL A 65 16.62 -11.08 -3.18
C VAL A 65 15.27 -11.12 -3.92
N GLN A 66 15.19 -10.43 -5.05
CA GLN A 66 13.94 -10.16 -5.76
C GLN A 66 13.84 -11.01 -7.03
N THR A 67 12.66 -11.54 -7.37
CA THR A 67 12.47 -12.25 -8.66
C THR A 67 12.59 -11.27 -9.83
N PHE A 68 13.46 -11.57 -10.80
CA PHE A 68 13.81 -10.67 -11.89
C PHE A 68 13.11 -11.01 -13.21
N GLY A 69 12.46 -10.00 -13.80
CA GLY A 69 11.71 -10.14 -15.05
C GLY A 69 10.33 -10.79 -14.89
N SER A 70 9.67 -11.10 -16.01
CA SER A 70 8.41 -11.83 -16.02
C SER A 70 8.58 -13.31 -15.66
N SER A 71 7.46 -14.03 -15.46
CA SER A 71 7.48 -15.48 -15.21
C SER A 71 8.30 -16.22 -16.27
N LEU A 72 9.14 -17.17 -15.83
CA LEU A 72 9.97 -17.99 -16.70
C LEU A 72 9.14 -18.64 -17.84
N PRO A 73 9.69 -18.76 -19.07
CA PRO A 73 9.02 -19.43 -20.17
C PRO A 73 8.64 -20.86 -19.81
N VAL A 74 7.50 -21.34 -20.33
CA VAL A 74 6.97 -22.69 -20.05
C VAL A 74 8.01 -23.78 -20.29
N LYS A 75 8.80 -23.70 -21.37
CA LYS A 75 9.87 -24.66 -21.66
C LYS A 75 10.96 -24.73 -20.58
N VAL A 76 11.31 -23.60 -19.97
CA VAL A 76 12.29 -23.55 -18.86
C VAL A 76 11.69 -24.24 -17.63
N MET A 77 10.42 -23.96 -17.32
CA MET A 77 9.70 -24.60 -16.21
C MET A 77 9.51 -26.12 -16.43
N GLU A 78 9.20 -26.54 -17.66
CA GLU A 78 9.10 -27.95 -18.04
C GLU A 78 10.43 -28.67 -17.85
N ALA A 79 11.53 -28.11 -18.36
CA ALA A 79 12.86 -28.69 -18.18
C ALA A 79 13.26 -28.79 -16.70
N LEU A 80 13.03 -27.74 -15.88
CA LEU A 80 13.27 -27.79 -14.42
C LEU A 80 12.41 -28.85 -13.71
N THR A 81 11.20 -29.14 -14.20
CA THR A 81 10.28 -30.12 -13.61
C THR A 81 10.58 -31.55 -14.07
N MET A 82 11.16 -31.72 -15.26
CA MET A 82 11.52 -33.01 -15.84
C MET A 82 12.94 -33.47 -15.47
N ALA A 83 13.81 -32.55 -15.02
CA ALA A 83 15.17 -32.85 -14.60
C ALA A 83 15.19 -33.85 -13.43
N GLU A 84 16.02 -34.89 -13.56
CA GLU A 84 16.29 -35.84 -12.49
C GLU A 84 17.27 -35.24 -11.45
N ALA A 85 17.39 -35.86 -10.28
CA ALA A 85 18.21 -35.30 -9.19
C ALA A 85 19.72 -35.22 -9.53
N ASP A 86 20.16 -36.01 -10.50
CA ASP A 86 21.55 -36.08 -10.98
C ASP A 86 21.76 -35.26 -12.28
N ASP A 87 20.72 -34.63 -12.86
CA ASP A 87 20.86 -33.83 -14.08
C ASP A 87 21.60 -32.50 -13.79
N ILE A 88 22.76 -32.29 -14.43
CA ILE A 88 23.46 -31.02 -14.34
C ILE A 88 22.72 -29.94 -15.15
N ILE A 89 22.26 -28.92 -14.42
CA ILE A 89 21.65 -27.71 -14.98
C ILE A 89 22.66 -26.58 -14.91
N SER A 90 22.94 -25.96 -16.05
CA SER A 90 23.86 -24.81 -16.18
C SER A 90 23.15 -23.68 -16.90
N VAL A 91 23.18 -22.47 -16.32
CA VAL A 91 22.53 -21.27 -16.86
C VAL A 91 23.54 -20.14 -17.03
N LYS A 92 23.39 -19.35 -18.09
CA LYS A 92 24.16 -18.14 -18.32
C LYS A 92 23.21 -16.98 -18.63
N VAL A 93 23.47 -15.85 -17.99
CA VAL A 93 22.74 -14.59 -18.17
C VAL A 93 23.68 -13.60 -18.83
N ASP A 94 23.25 -13.04 -19.95
CA ASP A 94 24.03 -12.12 -20.77
C ASP A 94 23.50 -10.69 -20.66
N GLU A 95 24.42 -9.72 -20.70
CA GLU A 95 24.14 -8.29 -20.52
C GLU A 95 23.11 -7.75 -21.51
N SER A 96 23.02 -8.34 -22.71
CA SER A 96 22.05 -7.98 -23.75
C SER A 96 20.58 -8.38 -23.47
N GLY A 97 20.29 -8.88 -22.26
CA GLY A 97 18.97 -9.31 -21.84
C GLY A 97 18.54 -10.65 -22.44
N TRP A 98 19.51 -11.52 -22.73
CA TRP A 98 19.29 -12.90 -23.14
C TRP A 98 19.82 -13.85 -22.08
N ALA A 99 19.20 -15.01 -21.96
CA ALA A 99 19.69 -16.08 -21.11
C ALA A 99 19.56 -17.43 -21.84
N TRP A 100 20.43 -18.36 -21.47
CA TRP A 100 20.36 -19.73 -21.94
C TRP A 100 20.62 -20.74 -20.83
N MET A 101 19.89 -21.85 -20.90
CA MET A 101 19.95 -22.97 -19.97
C MET A 101 20.28 -24.23 -20.75
N VAL A 102 21.28 -24.96 -20.25
CA VAL A 102 21.57 -26.33 -20.63
C VAL A 102 20.98 -27.25 -19.56
N CYS A 103 20.20 -28.23 -20.00
CA CYS A 103 19.62 -29.27 -19.16
C CYS A 103 19.77 -30.60 -19.89
N GLY A 104 20.78 -31.40 -19.50
CA GLY A 104 21.16 -32.63 -20.20
C GLY A 104 21.50 -32.39 -21.68
N LYS A 105 20.60 -32.79 -22.59
CA LYS A 105 20.77 -32.67 -24.06
C LYS A 105 19.98 -31.52 -24.69
N LEU A 106 19.26 -30.73 -23.89
CA LEU A 106 18.43 -29.63 -24.33
C LEU A 106 19.12 -28.29 -24.04
N LEU A 107 19.12 -27.41 -25.03
CA LEU A 107 19.51 -26.01 -24.90
C LEU A 107 18.28 -25.13 -25.08
N ILE A 108 17.91 -24.38 -24.05
CA ILE A 108 16.79 -23.44 -24.08
C ILE A 108 17.35 -22.03 -24.03
N ILE A 109 17.03 -21.21 -25.02
CA ILE A 109 17.47 -19.81 -25.16
C ILE A 109 16.24 -18.91 -25.10
N TRP A 110 16.24 -17.89 -24.26
CA TRP A 110 15.13 -16.94 -24.14
C TRP A 110 15.60 -15.51 -23.93
N LYS A 111 14.74 -14.55 -24.31
CA LYS A 111 14.92 -13.14 -23.97
C LYS A 111 14.28 -12.86 -22.62
N ILE A 112 14.98 -12.14 -21.75
CA ILE A 112 14.52 -11.79 -20.41
C ILE A 112 13.51 -10.64 -20.56
N CYS A 113 12.21 -10.95 -20.45
CA CYS A 113 11.16 -9.97 -20.70
C CYS A 113 10.88 -9.10 -19.47
N GLN A 114 11.15 -7.80 -19.58
CA GLN A 114 10.78 -6.78 -18.59
C GLN A 114 9.31 -6.32 -18.68
N THR A 115 8.53 -6.79 -19.65
CA THR A 115 7.11 -6.43 -19.80
C THR A 115 6.19 -7.65 -19.93
N VAL A 116 4.98 -7.55 -19.38
CA VAL A 116 4.01 -8.67 -19.24
C VAL A 116 3.28 -9.03 -20.55
N VAL A 117 3.72 -8.49 -21.69
CA VAL A 117 3.02 -8.65 -22.98
C VAL A 117 3.49 -9.92 -23.68
N ALA A 118 2.69 -10.99 -23.60
CA ALA A 118 3.00 -12.31 -24.13
C ALA A 118 3.41 -12.37 -25.61
N LYS A 119 3.07 -11.35 -26.43
CA LYS A 119 3.50 -11.26 -27.84
C LYS A 119 4.99 -10.96 -28.04
N LEU A 120 5.70 -10.50 -27.00
CA LEU A 120 7.14 -10.17 -27.06
C LEU A 120 8.04 -11.25 -26.43
N CYS A 121 7.47 -12.32 -25.88
CA CYS A 121 8.24 -13.39 -25.26
C CYS A 121 8.89 -14.30 -26.32
N VAL A 122 10.22 -14.25 -26.42
CA VAL A 122 11.01 -15.16 -27.25
C VAL A 122 11.60 -16.25 -26.37
N CYS A 123 11.20 -17.49 -26.61
CA CYS A 123 11.80 -18.68 -26.02
C CYS A 123 11.95 -19.75 -27.11
N LYS A 124 13.14 -20.32 -27.23
CA LYS A 124 13.54 -21.25 -28.29
C LYS A 124 14.30 -22.42 -27.69
N GLU A 125 14.13 -23.59 -28.29
CA GLU A 125 14.71 -24.85 -27.84
C GLU A 125 15.53 -25.43 -28.99
N LEU A 126 16.76 -25.81 -28.69
CA LEU A 126 17.72 -26.36 -29.64
C LEU A 126 18.23 -27.69 -29.10
N GLN A 127 18.30 -28.68 -29.98
CA GLN A 127 18.89 -29.97 -29.65
C GLN A 127 20.42 -29.84 -29.65
N LEU A 128 21.09 -30.21 -28.56
CA LEU A 128 22.56 -30.30 -28.51
C LEU A 128 23.07 -31.52 -29.29
N ALA A 129 24.36 -31.52 -29.63
CA ALA A 129 24.97 -32.67 -30.29
C ALA A 129 25.13 -33.84 -29.30
N PRO A 130 25.11 -35.10 -29.75
CA PRO A 130 25.43 -36.23 -28.88
C PRO A 130 26.92 -36.19 -28.52
N SER A 131 27.20 -35.92 -27.24
CA SER A 131 28.51 -36.02 -26.60
C SER A 131 28.50 -37.13 -25.54
N GLU A 132 29.69 -37.62 -25.19
CA GLU A 132 29.94 -38.48 -24.02
C GLU A 132 30.16 -37.66 -22.73
N TYR A 133 30.33 -36.35 -22.87
CA TYR A 133 30.50 -35.39 -21.78
C TYR A 133 29.25 -34.52 -21.59
N GLU A 134 29.12 -33.94 -20.41
CA GLU A 134 28.04 -33.02 -20.09
C GLU A 134 28.29 -31.63 -20.70
N TYR A 135 27.23 -30.99 -21.17
CA TYR A 135 27.30 -29.62 -21.67
C TYR A 135 27.16 -28.61 -20.54
N THR A 136 27.93 -27.53 -20.60
CA THR A 136 27.78 -26.35 -19.74
C THR A 136 27.31 -25.15 -20.55
N ALA A 137 26.70 -24.16 -19.89
CA ALA A 137 26.30 -22.92 -20.55
C ALA A 137 27.50 -22.07 -21.03
N ASP A 138 28.72 -22.33 -20.53
CA ASP A 138 29.97 -21.72 -20.99
C ASP A 138 30.48 -22.27 -22.33
N LEU A 139 29.99 -23.43 -22.76
CA LEU A 139 30.24 -24.01 -24.09
C LEU A 139 29.19 -23.57 -25.15
N VAL A 140 28.37 -22.57 -24.80
CA VAL A 140 27.31 -22.01 -25.63
C VAL A 140 27.47 -20.49 -25.68
N THR A 141 27.34 -19.91 -26.87
CA THR A 141 27.29 -18.46 -27.05
C THR A 141 26.34 -18.08 -28.19
N ILE A 142 25.77 -16.89 -28.09
CA ILE A 142 24.94 -16.27 -29.13
C ILE A 142 25.64 -15.03 -29.71
N SER A 143 25.29 -14.66 -30.95
CA SER A 143 25.88 -13.51 -31.65
C SER A 143 24.91 -12.97 -32.70
N SER A 144 24.89 -11.66 -32.94
CA SER A 144 24.13 -11.03 -34.03
C SER A 144 24.97 -9.97 -34.78
N PRO A 145 24.62 -9.63 -36.04
CA PRO A 145 25.32 -8.59 -36.81
C PRO A 145 25.19 -7.17 -36.25
N GLY A 146 24.20 -6.92 -35.40
CA GLY A 146 24.02 -5.70 -34.62
C GLY A 146 23.85 -6.01 -33.11
N PRO A 147 23.53 -5.03 -32.26
CA PRO A 147 23.37 -5.23 -30.82
C PRO A 147 22.32 -6.29 -30.48
N LEU A 148 22.67 -7.26 -29.64
CA LEU A 148 21.77 -8.39 -29.29
C LEU A 148 20.49 -7.95 -28.56
N GLU A 149 20.52 -6.80 -27.89
CA GLU A 149 19.38 -6.20 -27.20
C GLU A 149 18.19 -5.96 -28.14
N THR A 150 18.47 -5.45 -29.35
CA THR A 150 17.47 -5.06 -30.36
C THR A 150 17.42 -6.00 -31.57
N ALA A 151 18.35 -6.97 -31.66
CA ALA A 151 18.40 -7.92 -32.77
C ALA A 151 17.13 -8.78 -32.86
N PRO A 152 16.50 -8.90 -34.04
CA PRO A 152 15.40 -9.83 -34.25
C PRO A 152 15.90 -11.29 -34.17
N VAL A 153 15.03 -12.20 -33.72
CA VAL A 153 15.33 -13.65 -33.56
C VAL A 153 15.90 -14.29 -34.84
N GLN A 154 15.57 -13.74 -36.01
CA GLN A 154 16.05 -14.23 -37.29
C GLN A 154 17.55 -13.93 -37.55
N SER A 155 18.12 -12.87 -36.95
CA SER A 155 19.53 -12.47 -37.11
C SER A 155 20.43 -12.91 -35.95
N ILE A 156 19.88 -13.60 -34.96
CA ILE A 156 20.66 -14.20 -33.87
C ILE A 156 21.18 -15.56 -34.32
N SER A 157 22.50 -15.70 -34.32
CA SER A 157 23.22 -16.94 -34.53
C SER A 157 23.62 -17.57 -33.19
N VAL A 158 23.78 -18.89 -33.17
CA VAL A 158 24.11 -19.67 -31.97
C VAL A 158 25.27 -20.60 -32.31
N LEU A 159 26.31 -20.63 -31.48
CA LEU A 159 27.36 -21.65 -31.51
C LEU A 159 27.32 -22.45 -30.21
N THR A 160 27.39 -23.77 -30.35
CA THR A 160 27.53 -24.74 -29.26
C THR A 160 28.72 -25.65 -29.56
N VAL A 161 29.49 -26.05 -28.56
CA VAL A 161 30.66 -26.94 -28.74
C VAL A 161 30.63 -28.03 -27.67
N GLY A 162 30.69 -29.30 -28.05
CA GLY A 162 30.89 -30.40 -27.09
C GLY A 162 32.29 -30.37 -26.49
N ALA A 163 32.47 -30.92 -25.28
CA ALA A 163 33.80 -30.96 -24.64
C ALA A 163 34.86 -31.66 -25.52
N GLU A 164 34.44 -32.59 -26.37
CA GLU A 164 35.27 -33.30 -27.36
C GLU A 164 35.65 -32.47 -28.60
N GLY A 165 35.17 -31.23 -28.74
CA GLY A 165 35.45 -30.35 -29.88
C GLY A 165 34.38 -30.32 -30.98
N ARG A 166 33.28 -31.08 -30.87
CA ARG A 166 32.20 -31.04 -31.87
C ARG A 166 31.40 -29.75 -31.79
N ALA A 167 31.55 -28.89 -32.78
CA ALA A 167 30.81 -27.63 -32.90
C ALA A 167 29.53 -27.80 -33.72
N ARG A 168 28.42 -27.25 -33.23
CA ARG A 168 27.14 -27.11 -33.96
C ARG A 168 26.71 -25.64 -33.94
N TYR A 169 26.42 -25.12 -35.14
CA TYR A 169 26.10 -23.71 -35.37
C TYR A 169 24.75 -23.54 -36.06
N TRP A 170 23.94 -22.62 -35.55
CA TRP A 170 22.71 -22.16 -36.18
C TRP A 170 22.91 -20.73 -36.68
N ALA A 171 22.73 -20.51 -37.99
CA ALA A 171 22.78 -19.17 -38.58
C ALA A 171 21.61 -18.26 -38.16
N SER A 172 20.55 -18.84 -37.59
CA SER A 172 19.31 -18.14 -37.25
C SER A 172 18.52 -18.90 -36.18
N LEU A 173 18.36 -18.30 -34.99
CA LEU A 173 17.62 -18.84 -33.85
C LEU A 173 16.12 -19.05 -34.16
N ALA A 174 15.60 -18.43 -35.21
CA ALA A 174 14.26 -18.69 -35.72
C ALA A 174 14.11 -20.08 -36.36
N HIS A 175 15.20 -20.70 -36.82
CA HIS A 175 15.22 -21.92 -37.63
C HIS A 175 15.89 -23.09 -36.88
N GLU A 176 15.23 -23.57 -35.84
CA GLU A 176 15.73 -24.60 -34.88
C GLU A 176 16.32 -25.86 -35.55
N GLY A 177 15.79 -26.28 -36.71
CA GLY A 177 16.27 -27.44 -37.46
C GLY A 177 17.45 -27.19 -38.41
N ASN A 178 17.82 -25.93 -38.68
CA ASN A 178 18.83 -25.58 -39.68
C ASN A 178 20.18 -25.25 -39.03
N HIS A 179 21.05 -26.26 -38.92
CA HIS A 179 22.38 -26.15 -38.33
C HIS A 179 23.47 -26.72 -39.24
N THR A 180 24.70 -26.23 -39.07
CA THR A 180 25.91 -26.83 -39.62
C THR A 180 26.79 -27.37 -38.48
N GLU A 181 27.52 -28.45 -38.77
CA GLU A 181 28.41 -29.09 -37.80
C GLU A 181 29.86 -29.09 -38.34
N ALA A 182 30.82 -29.00 -37.42
CA ALA A 182 32.23 -29.22 -37.69
C ALA A 182 32.92 -29.76 -36.43
N ASP A 183 33.80 -30.74 -36.57
CA ASP A 183 34.66 -31.17 -35.48
C ASP A 183 35.89 -30.24 -35.42
N LEU A 184 36.12 -29.60 -34.27
CA LEU A 184 37.23 -28.68 -34.05
C LEU A 184 38.44 -29.42 -33.46
N GLU A 185 39.56 -29.43 -34.17
CA GLU A 185 40.78 -30.15 -33.76
C GLU A 185 41.59 -29.36 -32.70
N LEU A 186 41.05 -29.20 -31.48
CA LEU A 186 41.77 -28.56 -30.35
C LEU A 186 42.85 -29.45 -29.71
N GLY A 187 42.75 -30.77 -29.90
CA GLY A 187 43.67 -31.77 -29.32
C GLY A 187 43.55 -31.95 -27.80
N ASP A 188 42.57 -31.31 -27.16
CA ASP A 188 42.27 -31.39 -25.73
C ASP A 188 40.80 -30.98 -25.48
N LEU A 189 40.29 -31.14 -24.26
CA LEU A 189 38.91 -30.83 -23.92
C LEU A 189 38.61 -29.32 -24.01
N CYS A 190 37.49 -28.97 -24.65
CA CYS A 190 36.95 -27.61 -24.71
C CYS A 190 36.47 -27.12 -23.35
N ASN A 191 36.64 -25.83 -23.07
CA ASN A 191 36.29 -25.21 -21.78
C ASN A 191 35.32 -24.03 -21.95
N PHE A 192 35.69 -23.00 -22.74
CA PHE A 192 34.85 -21.83 -23.00
C PHE A 192 34.66 -21.54 -24.49
N VAL A 193 33.47 -21.04 -24.83
CA VAL A 193 33.12 -20.47 -26.14
C VAL A 193 32.62 -19.04 -25.95
N VAL A 194 33.15 -18.09 -26.71
CA VAL A 194 32.79 -16.66 -26.60
C VAL A 194 32.59 -16.05 -27.97
N ALA A 195 31.49 -15.31 -28.18
CA ALA A 195 31.27 -14.51 -29.37
C ALA A 195 32.19 -13.28 -29.38
N VAL A 196 32.82 -13.00 -30.52
CA VAL A 196 33.72 -11.87 -30.73
C VAL A 196 33.37 -11.10 -31.99
N ARG A 197 34.04 -9.97 -32.21
CA ARG A 197 33.79 -9.08 -33.35
C ARG A 197 33.84 -9.79 -34.71
N GLY A 198 33.08 -9.27 -35.67
CA GLY A 198 33.00 -9.80 -37.04
C GLY A 198 32.07 -11.01 -37.22
N GLY A 199 31.18 -11.30 -36.27
CA GLY A 199 30.29 -12.48 -36.34
C GLY A 199 31.06 -13.80 -36.23
N SER A 200 32.14 -13.79 -35.44
CA SER A 200 33.03 -14.94 -35.24
C SER A 200 33.09 -15.28 -33.75
N PHE A 201 33.68 -16.43 -33.44
CA PHE A 201 33.70 -16.99 -32.10
C PHE A 201 35.12 -17.40 -31.73
N VAL A 202 35.44 -17.41 -30.44
CA VAL A 202 36.67 -18.02 -29.92
C VAL A 202 36.29 -19.21 -29.06
N VAL A 203 36.87 -20.37 -29.38
CA VAL A 203 36.74 -21.63 -28.66
C VAL A 203 38.08 -21.90 -27.98
N SER A 204 38.04 -22.33 -26.72
CA SER A 204 39.22 -22.53 -25.89
C SER A 204 39.28 -23.95 -25.32
N SER A 205 40.49 -24.51 -25.19
CA SER A 205 40.70 -25.75 -24.42
C SER A 205 41.08 -25.47 -22.97
N CYS A 206 40.95 -26.49 -22.11
CA CYS A 206 41.44 -26.46 -20.73
C CYS A 206 42.95 -26.17 -20.59
N ARG A 207 43.74 -26.33 -21.66
CA ARG A 207 45.18 -25.99 -21.73
C ARG A 207 45.47 -24.74 -22.57
N ASN A 208 44.53 -23.81 -22.62
CA ASN A 208 44.67 -22.51 -23.29
C ASN A 208 45.03 -22.59 -24.80
N HIS A 209 44.57 -23.63 -25.50
CA HIS A 209 44.55 -23.60 -26.98
C HIS A 209 43.33 -22.81 -27.43
N LEU A 210 43.54 -21.65 -28.06
CA LEU A 210 42.47 -20.77 -28.53
C LEU A 210 42.32 -20.88 -30.06
N LEU A 211 41.14 -21.26 -30.53
CA LEU A 211 40.76 -21.28 -31.94
C LEU A 211 39.72 -20.19 -32.23
N ARG A 212 39.93 -19.39 -33.28
CA ARG A 212 38.88 -18.53 -33.85
C ARG A 212 38.08 -19.35 -34.86
N VAL A 213 36.78 -19.41 -34.66
CA VAL A 213 35.79 -20.07 -35.52
C VAL A 213 34.98 -19.00 -36.23
N SER A 214 34.81 -19.13 -37.54
CA SER A 214 34.08 -18.18 -38.37
C SER A 214 33.31 -18.92 -39.46
N THR A 215 32.11 -18.43 -39.81
CA THR A 215 31.37 -18.97 -40.96
C THR A 215 31.92 -18.46 -42.27
N ASP A 216 32.13 -19.35 -43.24
CA ASP A 216 32.37 -18.95 -44.63
C ASP A 216 31.07 -18.43 -45.30
N PRO A 217 31.16 -17.80 -46.49
CA PRO A 217 29.97 -17.34 -47.23
C PRO A 217 29.00 -18.45 -47.67
N SER A 218 29.34 -19.73 -47.48
CA SER A 218 28.47 -20.88 -47.73
C SER A 218 27.78 -21.40 -46.45
N GLY A 219 28.04 -20.79 -45.29
CA GLY A 219 27.49 -21.16 -43.99
C GLY A 219 28.24 -22.30 -43.28
N ARG A 220 29.41 -22.72 -43.78
CA ARG A 220 30.25 -23.73 -43.12
C ARG A 220 31.16 -23.10 -42.09
N LEU A 221 31.40 -23.81 -41.00
CA LEU A 221 32.36 -23.41 -39.98
C LEU A 221 33.79 -23.68 -40.47
N GLY A 222 34.60 -22.63 -40.56
CA GLY A 222 36.06 -22.72 -40.64
C GLY A 222 36.69 -22.29 -39.32
N PHE A 223 37.86 -22.84 -38.99
CA PHE A 223 38.58 -22.50 -37.77
C PHE A 223 40.08 -22.28 -38.03
N ARG A 224 40.72 -21.47 -37.16
CA ARG A 224 42.17 -21.26 -37.14
C ARG A 224 42.66 -21.01 -35.71
N ALA A 225 43.89 -21.38 -35.39
CA ALA A 225 44.50 -21.01 -34.11
C ALA A 225 44.73 -19.49 -34.03
N LEU A 226 44.47 -18.88 -32.86
CA LEU A 226 44.86 -17.50 -32.60
C LEU A 226 46.38 -17.37 -32.64
N GLN A 227 46.86 -16.26 -33.20
CA GLN A 227 48.29 -15.96 -33.22
C GLN A 227 48.75 -15.54 -31.81
N GLN A 228 49.52 -16.42 -31.16
CA GLN A 228 50.31 -16.05 -29.98
C GLN A 228 51.57 -15.30 -30.44
N GLY A 229 51.89 -14.18 -29.79
CA GLY A 229 52.97 -13.30 -30.21
C GLY A 229 54.33 -13.98 -30.08
N GLN A 230 55.05 -14.16 -31.19
CA GLN A 230 56.44 -14.61 -31.11
C GLN A 230 57.32 -13.53 -30.49
N GLY A 231 58.02 -13.88 -29.41
CA GLY A 231 58.92 -12.97 -28.70
C GLY A 231 59.99 -12.36 -29.62
N VAL A 232 60.25 -11.06 -29.43
CA VAL A 232 60.99 -10.17 -30.34
C VAL A 232 62.49 -10.52 -30.51
N LEU A 233 62.96 -11.64 -29.95
CA LEU A 233 64.36 -12.09 -30.01
C LEU A 233 64.64 -13.28 -30.94
N SER A 234 63.64 -13.86 -31.62
CA SER A 234 63.88 -14.94 -32.61
C SER A 234 64.50 -14.48 -33.95
N GLY A 235 64.82 -13.18 -34.10
CA GLY A 235 65.18 -12.58 -35.39
C GLY A 235 66.62 -12.75 -35.89
N ILE A 236 67.56 -13.25 -35.06
CA ILE A 236 69.00 -13.30 -35.39
C ILE A 236 69.57 -14.72 -35.21
N GLY A 237 69.08 -15.68 -35.99
CA GLY A 237 69.40 -17.09 -35.75
C GLY A 237 69.16 -18.07 -36.91
N ARG A 238 69.87 -17.90 -38.03
CA ARG A 238 70.07 -18.89 -39.11
C ARG A 238 68.83 -19.32 -39.94
N ARG A 239 68.90 -19.01 -41.23
CA ARG A 239 68.29 -19.84 -42.28
C ARG A 239 68.86 -21.27 -42.19
N VAL A 240 68.03 -22.29 -41.96
CA VAL A 240 67.84 -23.58 -42.70
C VAL A 240 66.74 -24.36 -41.95
N SER A 241 65.94 -25.16 -42.66
CA SER A 241 64.97 -26.18 -42.18
C SER A 241 63.56 -25.71 -41.82
N SER A 242 62.62 -26.01 -42.72
CA SER A 242 61.26 -26.41 -42.33
C SER A 242 61.30 -27.80 -41.66
N LEU A 243 60.44 -28.01 -40.65
CA LEU A 243 59.74 -29.27 -40.25
C LEU A 243 59.54 -29.48 -38.74
N PHE A 244 60.28 -28.82 -37.85
CA PHE A 244 60.06 -28.93 -36.40
C PHE A 244 60.21 -27.57 -35.72
N GLY A 245 59.20 -27.15 -34.93
CA GLY A 245 59.19 -25.82 -34.31
C GLY A 245 57.86 -25.36 -33.68
N MET A 246 56.88 -26.25 -33.48
CA MET A 246 55.81 -25.98 -32.52
C MET A 246 56.44 -26.03 -31.12
N LEU A 247 56.84 -24.87 -30.57
CA LEU A 247 57.07 -24.76 -29.14
C LEU A 247 55.71 -24.96 -28.48
N ALA A 248 55.49 -26.17 -27.95
CA ALA A 248 54.30 -26.45 -27.17
C ALA A 248 54.23 -25.47 -25.98
N PRO A 249 53.02 -25.01 -25.59
CA PRO A 249 52.87 -24.26 -24.35
C PRO A 249 53.44 -25.09 -23.17
N PRO A 250 53.94 -24.43 -22.10
CA PRO A 250 54.45 -25.13 -20.94
C PRO A 250 53.40 -26.12 -20.40
N PRO A 251 53.81 -27.34 -20.01
CA PRO A 251 52.91 -28.51 -19.95
C PRO A 251 51.82 -28.48 -18.86
N ASN A 252 51.71 -27.38 -18.09
CA ASN A 252 50.84 -27.24 -16.92
C ASN A 252 50.06 -25.90 -16.90
N ASP A 253 49.98 -25.18 -18.02
CA ASP A 253 49.31 -23.87 -18.05
C ASP A 253 47.80 -23.99 -18.30
N GLU A 254 47.08 -24.32 -17.24
CA GLU A 254 45.62 -24.49 -17.27
C GLU A 254 44.88 -23.16 -17.46
N LEU A 255 43.77 -23.20 -18.21
CA LEU A 255 42.89 -22.05 -18.47
C LEU A 255 41.75 -21.99 -17.45
N HIS A 256 41.64 -20.88 -16.71
CA HIS A 256 40.61 -20.68 -15.69
C HIS A 256 39.43 -19.84 -16.19
N SER A 257 39.66 -18.82 -17.02
CA SER A 257 38.60 -17.94 -17.52
C SER A 257 38.96 -17.28 -18.86
N VAL A 258 37.94 -16.95 -19.65
CA VAL A 258 38.04 -16.20 -20.92
C VAL A 258 36.99 -15.11 -20.92
N LEU A 259 37.38 -13.87 -21.25
CA LEU A 259 36.51 -12.69 -21.17
C LEU A 259 36.60 -11.89 -22.46
N TRP A 260 35.45 -11.52 -23.02
CA TRP A 260 35.34 -10.59 -24.15
C TRP A 260 34.84 -9.24 -23.66
N ALA A 261 35.68 -8.22 -23.81
CA ALA A 261 35.32 -6.82 -23.56
C ALA A 261 34.86 -6.19 -24.88
N SER A 262 33.54 -6.18 -25.10
CA SER A 262 32.90 -5.75 -26.35
C SER A 262 33.22 -4.30 -26.72
N GLU A 263 33.11 -3.38 -25.77
CA GLU A 263 33.41 -1.94 -25.95
C GLU A 263 34.88 -1.70 -26.31
N ALA A 264 35.80 -2.41 -25.65
CA ALA A 264 37.24 -2.30 -25.87
C ALA A 264 37.74 -3.12 -27.07
N GLY A 265 36.90 -3.97 -27.68
CA GLY A 265 37.29 -4.89 -28.75
C GLY A 265 38.39 -5.91 -28.34
N CYS A 266 38.47 -6.23 -27.04
CA CYS A 266 39.57 -6.99 -26.45
C CYS A 266 39.12 -8.35 -25.91
N LEU A 267 39.88 -9.40 -26.22
CA LEU A 267 39.77 -10.71 -25.61
C LEU A 267 40.83 -10.87 -24.52
N TYR A 268 40.46 -11.41 -23.37
CA TYR A 268 41.37 -11.78 -22.29
C TYR A 268 41.33 -13.29 -22.01
N SER A 269 42.47 -13.88 -21.63
CA SER A 269 42.54 -15.23 -21.05
C SER A 269 43.28 -15.19 -19.71
N LEU A 270 42.69 -15.78 -18.68
CA LEU A 270 43.30 -16.03 -17.38
C LEU A 270 43.72 -17.48 -17.29
N THR A 271 45.01 -17.72 -17.07
CA THR A 271 45.59 -19.04 -16.86
C THR A 271 46.19 -19.18 -15.48
N SER A 272 46.61 -20.39 -15.13
CA SER A 272 47.29 -20.69 -13.88
C SER A 272 48.57 -19.89 -13.65
N SER A 273 49.22 -19.36 -14.70
CA SER A 273 50.48 -18.60 -14.57
C SER A 273 50.48 -17.19 -15.15
N LYS A 274 49.57 -16.87 -16.08
CA LYS A 274 49.59 -15.60 -16.83
C LYS A 274 48.21 -15.07 -17.22
N VAL A 275 48.15 -13.75 -17.44
CA VAL A 275 47.05 -13.06 -18.10
C VAL A 275 47.50 -12.63 -19.49
N CYS A 276 46.70 -12.93 -20.51
CA CYS A 276 46.96 -12.49 -21.89
C CYS A 276 45.80 -11.66 -22.44
N ARG A 277 46.10 -10.69 -23.31
CA ARG A 277 45.15 -9.83 -24.02
C ARG A 277 45.40 -9.88 -25.52
N TRP A 278 44.32 -9.95 -26.29
CA TRP A 278 44.32 -9.78 -27.74
C TRP A 278 43.35 -8.66 -28.13
N GLU A 279 43.78 -7.76 -29.00
CA GLU A 279 42.88 -6.90 -29.77
C GLU A 279 42.30 -7.71 -30.93
N VAL A 280 40.97 -7.75 -31.07
CA VAL A 280 40.27 -8.58 -32.04
C VAL A 280 39.47 -7.70 -33.01
N GLY A 281 40.02 -7.51 -34.20
CA GLY A 281 39.32 -6.92 -35.34
C GLY A 281 38.41 -7.95 -36.03
N ASP A 282 37.64 -7.49 -37.04
CA ASP A 282 36.63 -8.34 -37.71
C ASP A 282 37.22 -9.61 -38.37
N SER A 283 38.50 -9.60 -38.74
CA SER A 283 39.20 -10.76 -39.33
C SER A 283 40.69 -10.87 -38.95
N SER A 284 41.13 -10.11 -37.94
CA SER A 284 42.51 -10.09 -37.42
C SER A 284 42.52 -10.20 -35.89
N GLU A 285 43.62 -10.73 -35.36
CA GLU A 285 43.93 -10.74 -33.92
C GLU A 285 45.37 -10.29 -33.73
N GLN A 286 45.62 -9.47 -32.72
CA GLN A 286 46.98 -9.12 -32.30
C GLN A 286 47.06 -9.28 -30.79
N GLN A 287 47.99 -10.12 -30.31
CA GLN A 287 48.30 -10.18 -28.88
C GLN A 287 49.00 -8.89 -28.47
N THR A 288 48.41 -8.17 -27.52
CA THR A 288 48.92 -6.87 -27.04
C THR A 288 49.50 -6.94 -25.64
N LEU A 289 49.05 -7.90 -24.82
CA LEU A 289 49.59 -8.16 -23.48
C LEU A 289 49.87 -9.65 -23.27
N SER A 290 50.98 -9.93 -22.60
CA SER A 290 51.25 -11.21 -21.95
C SER A 290 51.97 -10.91 -20.65
N TRP A 291 51.27 -11.06 -19.52
CA TRP A 291 51.79 -10.74 -18.20
C TRP A 291 51.81 -12.01 -17.35
N GLU A 292 53.00 -12.44 -16.96
CA GLU A 292 53.18 -13.56 -16.02
C GLU A 292 52.78 -13.08 -14.62
N SER A 293 51.64 -13.57 -14.12
CA SER A 293 50.99 -12.98 -12.95
C SER A 293 51.55 -13.53 -11.65
N ARG A 294 51.93 -14.82 -11.60
CA ARG A 294 52.33 -15.54 -10.38
C ARG A 294 53.26 -14.75 -9.47
N CYS A 295 54.54 -14.58 -9.81
CA CYS A 295 55.52 -14.08 -8.85
C CYS A 295 55.18 -12.70 -8.27
N SER A 296 54.54 -11.81 -9.06
CA SER A 296 54.18 -10.47 -8.58
C SER A 296 52.85 -10.46 -7.82
N LEU A 297 51.83 -11.18 -8.28
CA LEU A 297 50.54 -11.21 -7.58
C LEU A 297 50.54 -12.09 -6.36
N ASP A 298 51.20 -13.24 -6.39
CA ASP A 298 51.24 -14.18 -5.27
C ASP A 298 51.89 -13.49 -4.06
N GLU A 299 52.93 -12.67 -4.27
CA GLU A 299 53.54 -11.80 -3.24
C GLU A 299 52.57 -10.72 -2.72
N ASN A 300 51.88 -9.98 -3.60
CA ASN A 300 50.91 -8.95 -3.19
C ASN A 300 49.70 -9.55 -2.43
N ILE A 301 49.25 -10.74 -2.82
CA ILE A 301 48.15 -11.47 -2.14
C ILE A 301 48.63 -12.00 -0.79
N ALA A 302 49.85 -12.55 -0.72
CA ALA A 302 50.43 -13.02 0.53
C ALA A 302 50.63 -11.87 1.53
N ASP A 303 51.11 -10.71 1.08
CA ASP A 303 51.30 -9.51 1.91
C ASP A 303 49.96 -8.95 2.42
N ALA A 304 48.92 -8.92 1.56
CA ALA A 304 47.59 -8.45 1.93
C ALA A 304 46.90 -9.32 3.01
N ILE A 305 47.18 -10.62 3.07
CA ILE A 305 46.59 -11.55 4.05
C ILE A 305 47.49 -11.71 5.30
N TRP A 306 48.78 -12.02 5.10
CA TRP A 306 49.71 -12.39 6.17
C TRP A 306 50.84 -11.38 6.40
N GLY A 307 50.96 -10.29 5.65
CA GLY A 307 52.07 -9.32 5.76
C GLY A 307 52.17 -8.59 7.12
N SER A 308 51.11 -8.65 7.93
CA SER A 308 51.10 -8.15 9.31
C SER A 308 51.55 -9.17 10.36
N GLU A 309 51.73 -10.45 9.98
CA GLU A 309 52.14 -11.53 10.89
C GLU A 309 53.65 -11.52 11.19
N SER A 310 53.98 -11.79 12.44
CA SER A 310 55.38 -11.70 12.93
C SER A 310 56.34 -12.71 12.28
N ASN A 311 55.81 -13.76 11.67
CA ASN A 311 56.51 -14.83 10.96
C ASN A 311 56.23 -14.83 9.44
N TYR A 312 55.73 -13.72 8.87
CA TYR A 312 55.40 -13.60 7.45
C TYR A 312 56.55 -14.06 6.51
N GLU A 313 57.79 -13.67 6.81
CA GLU A 313 58.97 -14.06 6.02
C GLU A 313 59.20 -15.57 5.93
N GLU A 314 58.73 -16.36 6.91
CA GLU A 314 58.77 -17.83 6.90
C GLU A 314 57.51 -18.42 6.26
N MET A 315 56.35 -17.78 6.41
CA MET A 315 55.07 -18.26 5.84
C MET A 315 54.97 -18.04 4.33
N LYS A 316 55.50 -16.93 3.79
CA LYS A 316 55.34 -16.55 2.38
C LYS A 316 55.86 -17.59 1.39
N GLU A 317 56.89 -18.36 1.76
CA GLU A 317 57.42 -19.46 0.93
C GLU A 317 56.48 -20.69 0.88
N GLY A 318 55.50 -20.78 1.78
CA GLY A 318 54.52 -21.87 1.87
C GLY A 318 53.10 -21.49 1.43
N VAL A 319 52.84 -20.24 1.03
CA VAL A 319 51.54 -19.77 0.57
C VAL A 319 51.22 -20.38 -0.81
N ASN A 320 49.99 -20.85 -0.97
CA ASN A 320 49.47 -21.36 -2.23
C ASN A 320 48.40 -20.39 -2.75
N VAL A 321 48.45 -20.05 -4.03
CA VAL A 321 47.50 -19.15 -4.69
C VAL A 321 46.93 -19.86 -5.93
N SER A 322 45.60 -19.82 -6.09
CA SER A 322 44.89 -20.32 -7.26
C SER A 322 44.01 -19.22 -7.83
N TYR A 323 44.10 -18.99 -9.14
CA TYR A 323 43.28 -18.02 -9.87
C TYR A 323 42.00 -18.71 -10.36
N LEU A 324 40.84 -18.06 -10.18
CA LEU A 324 39.54 -18.73 -10.33
C LEU A 324 38.68 -18.16 -11.47
N ASP A 325 38.56 -16.84 -11.56
CA ASP A 325 37.75 -16.15 -12.59
C ASP A 325 38.24 -14.71 -12.80
N MET A 326 37.79 -14.05 -13.87
CA MET A 326 38.00 -12.62 -14.10
C MET A 326 36.78 -11.94 -14.70
N LYS A 327 36.60 -10.65 -14.38
CA LYS A 327 35.58 -9.76 -14.95
C LYS A 327 36.17 -8.36 -15.17
N LEU A 328 35.53 -7.55 -16.00
CA LEU A 328 35.93 -6.15 -16.23
C LEU A 328 35.13 -5.24 -15.30
N SER A 329 35.77 -4.18 -14.80
CA SER A 329 35.16 -3.12 -14.01
C SER A 329 35.53 -1.74 -14.58
N PRO A 330 34.86 -0.64 -14.19
CA PRO A 330 35.29 0.72 -14.57
C PRO A 330 36.73 1.03 -14.14
N SER A 331 37.21 0.37 -13.08
CA SER A 331 38.55 0.49 -12.51
C SER A 331 39.62 -0.39 -13.16
N GLY A 332 39.26 -1.25 -14.12
CA GLY A 332 40.17 -2.20 -14.78
C GLY A 332 39.74 -3.66 -14.63
N LEU A 333 40.67 -4.58 -14.90
CA LEU A 333 40.43 -6.03 -14.85
C LEU A 333 40.42 -6.52 -13.39
N VAL A 334 39.34 -7.16 -12.95
CA VAL A 334 39.20 -7.75 -11.61
C VAL A 334 39.40 -9.26 -11.73
N VAL A 335 40.42 -9.78 -11.04
CA VAL A 335 40.75 -11.21 -10.96
C VAL A 335 40.35 -11.73 -9.60
N LEU A 336 39.57 -12.82 -9.57
CA LEU A 336 39.27 -13.58 -8.37
C LEU A 336 40.38 -14.60 -8.13
N ALA A 337 41.03 -14.52 -6.97
CA ALA A 337 42.00 -15.50 -6.50
C ALA A 337 41.56 -16.09 -5.16
N ALA A 338 42.02 -17.31 -4.86
CA ALA A 338 41.96 -17.91 -3.54
C ALA A 338 43.37 -18.28 -3.07
N ALA A 339 43.70 -17.92 -1.83
CA ALA A 339 44.99 -18.22 -1.21
C ALA A 339 44.82 -19.01 0.09
N TRP A 340 45.73 -19.94 0.36
CA TRP A 340 45.75 -20.74 1.60
C TRP A 340 47.18 -21.14 1.98
N HIS A 341 47.40 -21.31 3.28
CA HIS A 341 48.67 -21.79 3.81
C HIS A 341 48.48 -23.18 4.44
N SER A 342 49.19 -24.18 3.91
CA SER A 342 48.94 -25.59 4.24
C SER A 342 49.33 -26.00 5.67
N GLN A 343 50.00 -25.12 6.43
CA GLN A 343 50.39 -25.36 7.81
C GLN A 343 49.44 -24.68 8.83
N ASP A 344 48.45 -23.91 8.38
CA ASP A 344 47.50 -23.22 9.24
C ASP A 344 46.53 -24.22 9.88
N ILE A 345 46.14 -23.96 11.13
CA ILE A 345 45.27 -24.84 11.92
C ILE A 345 44.10 -24.03 12.50
N PRO A 346 42.90 -24.07 11.91
CA PRO A 346 42.52 -24.79 10.70
C PRO A 346 43.07 -24.14 9.41
N CYS A 347 43.29 -24.95 8.37
CA CYS A 347 43.67 -24.45 7.04
C CYS A 347 42.46 -23.79 6.36
N ILE A 348 42.53 -22.48 6.14
CA ILE A 348 41.47 -21.65 5.57
C ILE A 348 41.89 -21.16 4.18
N ALA A 349 40.94 -21.17 3.24
CA ALA A 349 41.04 -20.49 1.96
C ALA A 349 40.45 -19.07 2.08
N TYR A 350 41.27 -18.08 1.76
CA TYR A 350 40.94 -16.66 1.71
C TYR A 350 40.67 -16.26 0.26
N PHE A 351 39.51 -15.67 -0.01
CA PHE A 351 39.17 -15.19 -1.35
C PHE A 351 39.51 -13.71 -1.49
N CYS A 352 40.23 -13.35 -2.55
CA CYS A 352 40.72 -12.01 -2.82
C CYS A 352 40.27 -11.51 -4.18
N LEU A 353 39.95 -10.22 -4.27
CA LEU A 353 39.71 -9.50 -5.51
C LEU A 353 40.92 -8.64 -5.83
N VAL A 354 41.60 -8.98 -6.92
CA VAL A 354 42.77 -8.27 -7.41
C VAL A 354 42.35 -7.38 -8.57
N THR A 355 42.38 -6.07 -8.38
CA THR A 355 42.08 -5.09 -9.44
C THR A 355 43.36 -4.62 -10.11
N LEU A 356 43.44 -4.83 -11.42
CA LEU A 356 44.55 -4.47 -12.29
C LEU A 356 44.13 -3.31 -13.18
N GLN A 357 44.75 -2.13 -13.00
CA GLN A 357 44.52 -0.99 -13.89
C GLN A 357 45.15 -1.27 -15.26
N ASP A 358 44.31 -1.31 -16.29
CA ASP A 358 44.72 -1.48 -17.69
C ASP A 358 45.32 -0.17 -18.22
N VAL A 359 46.64 -0.16 -18.47
CA VAL A 359 47.36 0.94 -19.10
C VAL A 359 47.87 0.51 -20.50
N GLY A 360 47.02 -0.21 -21.23
CA GLY A 360 47.22 -0.56 -22.64
C GLY A 360 48.17 -1.74 -22.83
N ALA A 361 49.43 -1.45 -23.19
CA ALA A 361 50.45 -2.46 -23.51
C ALA A 361 51.26 -2.93 -22.28
N SER A 362 50.99 -2.38 -21.11
CA SER A 362 51.59 -2.74 -19.83
C SER A 362 50.56 -2.69 -18.71
N VAL A 363 50.61 -3.65 -17.78
CA VAL A 363 49.88 -3.56 -16.51
C VAL A 363 50.55 -2.48 -15.64
N SER A 364 49.76 -1.70 -14.91
CA SER A 364 50.27 -0.76 -13.91
C SER A 364 50.91 -1.49 -12.73
N ASP A 365 52.02 -0.97 -12.19
CA ASP A 365 52.59 -1.46 -10.92
C ASP A 365 51.63 -1.24 -9.72
N HIS A 366 50.57 -0.45 -9.90
CA HIS A 366 49.53 -0.23 -8.90
C HIS A 366 48.45 -1.33 -8.96
N VAL A 367 48.73 -2.44 -8.28
CA VAL A 367 47.76 -3.50 -7.98
C VAL A 367 46.97 -3.14 -6.71
N VAL A 368 45.65 -3.31 -6.73
CA VAL A 368 44.81 -3.24 -5.52
C VAL A 368 44.34 -4.65 -5.17
N VAL A 369 44.66 -5.13 -3.97
CA VAL A 369 44.20 -6.42 -3.45
C VAL A 369 43.21 -6.18 -2.32
N GLU A 370 41.94 -6.57 -2.52
CA GLU A 370 40.91 -6.56 -1.49
C GLU A 370 40.70 -8.00 -0.98
N VAL A 371 41.00 -8.24 0.29
CA VAL A 371 40.75 -9.55 0.94
C VAL A 371 39.30 -9.60 1.41
N THR A 372 38.48 -10.45 0.79
CA THR A 372 37.05 -10.50 1.12
C THR A 372 36.81 -11.18 2.47
N LYS A 373 35.70 -10.83 3.14
CA LYS A 373 35.28 -11.55 4.36
C LYS A 373 34.77 -12.97 4.09
N HIS A 374 34.70 -13.40 2.83
CA HIS A 374 34.36 -14.78 2.48
C HIS A 374 35.58 -15.68 2.67
N THR A 375 35.46 -16.63 3.59
CA THR A 375 36.49 -17.63 3.88
C THR A 375 35.84 -19.00 4.02
N THR A 376 36.54 -20.05 3.61
CA THR A 376 36.08 -21.44 3.72
C THR A 376 37.21 -22.35 4.22
N PRO A 377 36.90 -23.45 4.93
CA PRO A 377 37.91 -24.47 5.21
C PRO A 377 38.44 -25.07 3.89
N PHE A 378 39.76 -25.15 3.73
CA PHE A 378 40.35 -25.73 2.54
C PHE A 378 40.02 -27.23 2.44
N GLN A 379 39.52 -27.67 1.29
CA GLN A 379 39.19 -29.08 1.00
C GLN A 379 40.02 -29.61 -0.18
N SER A 380 39.85 -28.98 -1.34
CA SER A 380 40.63 -29.23 -2.56
C SER A 380 40.63 -27.97 -3.43
N GLU A 381 41.57 -27.89 -4.37
CA GLU A 381 41.60 -26.81 -5.36
C GLU A 381 40.38 -26.86 -6.30
N GLU A 382 39.90 -28.07 -6.62
CA GLU A 382 38.69 -28.30 -7.42
C GLU A 382 37.44 -27.67 -6.78
N ALA A 383 37.33 -27.73 -5.44
CA ALA A 383 36.23 -27.11 -4.71
C ALA A 383 36.29 -25.57 -4.82
N LEU A 384 37.48 -24.97 -4.74
CA LEU A 384 37.67 -23.52 -4.91
C LEU A 384 37.30 -23.06 -6.32
N ARG A 385 37.59 -23.86 -7.34
CA ARG A 385 37.24 -23.60 -8.75
C ARG A 385 35.73 -23.63 -9.04
N THR A 386 34.88 -23.99 -8.08
CA THR A 386 33.42 -23.82 -8.19
C THR A 386 32.96 -22.39 -7.93
N THR A 387 33.78 -21.56 -7.28
CA THR A 387 33.47 -20.15 -7.05
C THR A 387 33.62 -19.35 -8.35
N ARG A 388 32.63 -18.51 -8.64
CA ARG A 388 32.56 -17.65 -9.82
C ARG A 388 32.33 -16.19 -9.43
N LEU A 389 32.68 -15.27 -10.32
CA LEU A 389 32.59 -13.81 -10.09
C LEU A 389 31.50 -13.18 -10.95
N VAL A 390 30.73 -12.25 -10.39
CA VAL A 390 29.88 -11.30 -11.13
C VAL A 390 30.22 -9.88 -10.68
N VAL A 391 30.42 -8.97 -11.64
CA VAL A 391 30.68 -7.54 -11.38
C VAL A 391 29.73 -6.73 -12.26
N PRO A 392 28.71 -6.07 -11.68
CA PRO A 392 27.84 -5.19 -12.45
C PRO A 392 28.54 -3.90 -12.86
N TYR A 393 28.22 -3.41 -14.05
CA TYR A 393 28.73 -2.16 -14.59
C TYR A 393 27.60 -1.12 -14.70
N PRO A 394 27.79 0.15 -14.31
CA PRO A 394 28.90 0.68 -13.53
C PRO A 394 28.71 0.40 -12.02
N GLY A 395 29.69 -0.24 -11.38
CA GLY A 395 29.63 -0.56 -9.95
C GLY A 395 31.00 -0.85 -9.35
N ALA A 396 31.12 -0.64 -8.03
CA ALA A 396 32.26 -1.04 -7.20
C ALA A 396 31.91 -2.24 -6.28
N THR A 397 30.90 -3.01 -6.71
CA THR A 397 30.35 -4.18 -6.02
C THR A 397 30.70 -5.42 -6.82
N ALA A 398 31.23 -6.42 -6.14
CA ALA A 398 31.47 -7.75 -6.68
C ALA A 398 30.62 -8.77 -5.94
N PHE A 399 30.18 -9.80 -6.66
CA PHE A 399 29.43 -10.91 -6.11
C PHE A 399 30.18 -12.20 -6.41
N LEU A 400 30.68 -12.85 -5.35
CA LEU A 400 31.20 -14.21 -5.43
C LEU A 400 30.02 -15.16 -5.31
N TYR A 401 29.93 -16.19 -6.15
CA TYR A 401 28.88 -17.19 -5.99
C TYR A 401 29.38 -18.61 -6.18
N THR A 402 28.73 -19.53 -5.47
CA THR A 402 28.85 -20.99 -5.60
C THR A 402 27.45 -21.55 -5.80
N GLN A 403 27.29 -22.87 -5.83
CA GLN A 403 25.95 -23.47 -5.91
C GLN A 403 25.07 -23.20 -4.67
N GLU A 404 25.67 -22.92 -3.50
CA GLU A 404 24.93 -22.81 -2.22
C GLU A 404 24.72 -21.37 -1.73
N LEU A 405 25.49 -20.39 -2.23
CA LEU A 405 25.48 -19.02 -1.73
C LEU A 405 25.92 -17.99 -2.77
N VAL A 406 25.48 -16.76 -2.55
CA VAL A 406 26.02 -15.54 -3.15
C VAL A 406 26.60 -14.68 -2.02
N PHE A 407 27.80 -14.16 -2.21
CA PHE A 407 28.48 -13.29 -1.27
C PHE A 407 28.76 -11.94 -1.94
N ALA A 408 28.10 -10.89 -1.46
CA ALA A 408 28.29 -9.53 -1.93
C ALA A 408 29.47 -8.88 -1.19
N CYS A 409 30.30 -8.12 -1.91
CA CYS A 409 31.47 -7.43 -1.38
C CYS A 409 31.88 -6.23 -2.24
N SER A 410 32.80 -5.40 -1.74
CA SER A 410 33.41 -4.33 -2.54
C SER A 410 34.62 -4.81 -3.36
N THR A 411 34.89 -4.13 -4.47
CA THR A 411 36.13 -4.30 -5.25
C THR A 411 37.33 -3.53 -4.68
N GLY A 412 37.20 -2.90 -3.51
CA GLY A 412 38.27 -2.11 -2.84
C GLY A 412 38.57 -0.75 -3.49
N THR A 413 37.95 -0.43 -4.62
CA THR A 413 38.29 0.75 -5.45
C THR A 413 37.56 2.04 -5.05
N VAL A 414 36.57 1.97 -4.15
CA VAL A 414 35.80 3.12 -3.65
C VAL A 414 35.74 3.10 -2.12
N ARG A 415 36.06 4.22 -1.46
CA ARG A 415 35.91 4.37 -0.01
C ARG A 415 34.43 4.43 0.36
N GLY A 416 33.99 3.54 1.25
CA GLY A 416 32.57 3.39 1.60
C GLY A 416 31.79 2.52 0.61
N GLY A 417 32.43 1.47 0.08
CA GLY A 417 31.75 0.42 -0.69
C GLY A 417 30.60 -0.23 0.09
N PRO A 418 29.71 -0.97 -0.60
CA PRO A 418 28.53 -1.55 0.02
C PRO A 418 28.91 -2.61 1.08
N PRO A 419 28.05 -2.84 2.08
CA PRO A 419 28.34 -3.76 3.17
C PRO A 419 28.50 -5.20 2.67
N ASP A 420 29.51 -5.91 3.14
CA ASP A 420 29.71 -7.32 2.78
C ASP A 420 28.59 -8.19 3.38
N GLU A 421 28.01 -9.09 2.58
CA GLU A 421 26.93 -9.96 3.04
C GLU A 421 26.91 -11.33 2.37
N ARG A 422 26.58 -12.37 3.16
CA ARG A 422 26.37 -13.75 2.71
C ARG A 422 24.88 -14.07 2.56
N ILE A 423 24.43 -14.22 1.32
CA ILE A 423 23.07 -14.63 0.95
C ILE A 423 23.07 -16.12 0.65
N SER A 424 22.22 -16.90 1.33
CA SER A 424 22.24 -18.37 1.27
C SER A 424 21.10 -18.92 0.40
N PHE A 425 21.43 -19.81 -0.53
CA PHE A 425 20.52 -20.52 -1.43
C PHE A 425 20.48 -22.03 -1.11
N SER A 426 20.88 -22.43 0.10
CA SER A 426 21.00 -23.82 0.56
C SER A 426 19.68 -24.44 1.07
N ALA A 427 18.53 -24.00 0.55
CA ALA A 427 17.24 -24.60 0.87
C ALA A 427 17.11 -25.98 0.18
N PRO A 428 16.35 -26.95 0.73
CA PRO A 428 16.25 -28.28 0.15
C PRO A 428 15.61 -28.25 -1.24
N GLY A 429 16.41 -28.50 -2.28
CA GLY A 429 16.01 -28.41 -3.69
C GLY A 429 16.29 -27.05 -4.36
N ASP A 430 16.85 -26.09 -3.62
CA ASP A 430 17.36 -24.83 -4.18
C ASP A 430 18.88 -24.91 -4.41
N GLY A 431 19.38 -23.98 -5.22
CA GLY A 431 20.79 -23.85 -5.56
C GLY A 431 20.99 -22.94 -6.76
N VAL A 432 22.11 -22.22 -6.77
CA VAL A 432 22.46 -21.32 -7.87
C VAL A 432 23.06 -22.15 -9.02
N ARG A 433 22.44 -22.06 -10.21
CA ARG A 433 22.86 -22.78 -11.43
C ARG A 433 23.53 -21.88 -12.47
N GLY A 434 23.64 -20.60 -12.19
CA GLY A 434 24.22 -19.60 -13.07
C GLY A 434 24.13 -18.19 -12.51
N GLY A 435 24.97 -17.29 -13.00
CA GLY A 435 24.96 -15.87 -12.67
C GLY A 435 25.51 -15.03 -13.81
N GLY A 436 25.12 -13.75 -13.83
CA GLY A 436 25.57 -12.77 -14.82
C GLY A 436 24.99 -11.39 -14.53
N CYS A 437 25.08 -10.50 -15.52
CA CYS A 437 24.54 -9.15 -15.44
C CYS A 437 23.42 -8.98 -16.48
N CYS A 438 22.37 -8.22 -16.15
CA CYS A 438 21.34 -7.82 -17.12
C CYS A 438 20.79 -6.45 -16.70
N GLY A 439 20.84 -5.45 -17.60
CA GLY A 439 20.42 -4.09 -17.28
C GLY A 439 21.15 -3.52 -16.05
N ASN A 440 22.47 -3.76 -15.97
CA ASN A 440 23.36 -3.32 -14.90
C ASN A 440 23.08 -3.90 -13.50
N LEU A 441 22.19 -4.91 -13.39
CA LEU A 441 21.89 -5.61 -12.14
C LEU A 441 22.52 -7.01 -12.11
N PRO A 442 23.00 -7.49 -10.93
CA PRO A 442 23.52 -8.84 -10.76
C PRO A 442 22.36 -9.85 -10.68
N ILE A 443 22.26 -10.71 -11.68
CA ILE A 443 21.18 -11.69 -11.81
C ILE A 443 21.74 -13.10 -11.62
N PHE A 444 21.10 -13.87 -10.75
CA PHE A 444 21.39 -15.27 -10.47
C PHE A 444 20.20 -16.15 -10.84
N PHE A 445 20.47 -17.39 -11.24
CA PHE A 445 19.43 -18.38 -11.50
C PHE A 445 19.37 -19.38 -10.34
N SER A 446 18.36 -19.25 -9.49
CA SER A 446 18.01 -20.19 -8.43
C SER A 446 17.11 -21.29 -8.97
N GLN A 447 17.39 -22.55 -8.62
CA GLN A 447 16.59 -23.69 -9.05
C GLN A 447 15.14 -23.65 -8.52
N THR A 448 14.90 -23.03 -7.36
CA THR A 448 13.56 -22.84 -6.79
C THR A 448 12.86 -21.58 -7.29
N ASN A 449 13.57 -20.45 -7.40
CA ASN A 449 12.98 -19.12 -7.64
C ASN A 449 13.14 -18.60 -9.07
N GLY A 450 13.92 -19.27 -9.91
CA GLY A 450 14.21 -18.84 -11.28
C GLY A 450 15.23 -17.71 -11.33
N LEU A 451 15.01 -16.71 -12.21
CA LEU A 451 15.85 -15.52 -12.28
C LEU A 451 15.60 -14.61 -11.07
N VAL A 452 16.67 -14.23 -10.39
CA VAL A 452 16.66 -13.47 -9.13
C VAL A 452 17.72 -12.37 -9.20
N ALA A 453 17.34 -11.13 -8.94
CA ALA A 453 18.25 -10.01 -8.77
C ALA A 453 18.66 -9.90 -7.29
N VAL A 454 19.96 -9.66 -7.06
CA VAL A 454 20.49 -9.33 -5.73
C VAL A 454 20.76 -7.83 -5.70
N VAL A 455 19.76 -7.07 -5.27
CA VAL A 455 19.85 -5.60 -5.24
C VAL A 455 20.27 -5.19 -3.83
N ALA A 456 21.24 -4.29 -3.70
CA ALA A 456 21.53 -3.70 -2.39
C ALA A 456 20.26 -2.99 -1.89
N ARG A 457 19.97 -3.09 -0.59
CA ARG A 457 19.01 -2.25 0.10
C ARG A 457 19.55 -0.83 0.21
N GLN A 458 19.64 -0.17 -0.94
CA GLN A 458 19.15 1.19 -1.02
C GLN A 458 17.65 1.10 -0.75
N ALA A 459 17.29 1.11 0.54
CA ALA A 459 16.28 2.04 1.00
C ALA A 459 15.02 2.07 0.11
N VAL A 460 14.45 0.90 -0.20
CA VAL A 460 13.28 0.80 -1.08
C VAL A 460 12.17 1.60 -0.43
N SER A 461 11.75 2.68 -1.09
CA SER A 461 10.82 3.57 -0.44
C SER A 461 9.45 2.90 -0.29
N ILE A 462 8.75 3.25 0.78
CA ILE A 462 7.42 2.71 1.09
C ILE A 462 6.38 3.19 0.04
N LEU A 463 6.72 4.20 -0.77
CA LEU A 463 5.91 4.72 -1.86
C LEU A 463 6.17 3.93 -3.17
N PRO A 464 5.18 3.83 -4.07
CA PRO A 464 5.43 3.40 -5.44
C PRO A 464 6.46 4.31 -6.12
N GLU A 465 7.37 3.73 -6.91
CA GLU A 465 8.43 4.45 -7.65
C GLU A 465 7.88 5.67 -8.43
N THR A 466 6.67 5.54 -8.98
CA THR A 466 6.01 6.58 -9.76
C THR A 466 5.46 7.75 -8.92
N MET A 467 5.19 7.56 -7.62
CA MET A 467 4.85 8.64 -6.69
C MET A 467 6.10 9.38 -6.20
N GLU A 468 7.24 8.68 -6.08
CA GLU A 468 8.53 9.35 -5.90
C GLU A 468 8.85 10.25 -7.09
N ASP A 469 8.57 9.81 -8.32
CA ASP A 469 8.73 10.63 -9.53
C ASP A 469 7.75 11.81 -9.59
N SER A 470 6.50 11.68 -9.13
CA SER A 470 5.57 12.83 -8.97
C SER A 470 6.10 13.86 -7.96
N LEU A 471 6.61 13.39 -6.81
CA LEU A 471 7.19 14.26 -5.79
C LEU A 471 8.50 14.90 -6.28
N CYS A 472 9.37 14.16 -6.98
CA CYS A 472 10.62 14.67 -7.55
C CYS A 472 10.41 15.59 -8.75
N SER A 473 9.43 15.32 -9.63
CA SER A 473 9.10 16.19 -10.76
C SER A 473 8.44 17.50 -10.30
N SER A 474 7.70 17.48 -9.18
CA SER A 474 7.26 18.70 -8.48
C SER A 474 8.43 19.55 -7.96
N LEU A 475 9.62 18.97 -7.74
CA LEU A 475 10.86 19.72 -7.44
C LEU A 475 11.52 20.30 -8.71
N ALA A 476 11.33 19.65 -9.86
CA ALA A 476 11.96 20.01 -11.14
C ALA A 476 11.11 20.95 -12.03
N ALA A 477 9.79 21.00 -11.84
CA ALA A 477 8.85 21.71 -12.70
C ALA A 477 8.69 23.20 -12.35
N ALA A 478 9.74 24.00 -12.53
CA ALA A 478 9.65 25.46 -12.55
C ALA A 478 10.52 26.06 -13.68
N PRO A 479 9.94 26.72 -14.70
CA PRO A 479 10.71 27.33 -15.76
C PRO A 479 11.36 28.65 -15.32
N GLU A 480 12.67 28.78 -15.53
CA GLU A 480 13.37 30.06 -15.44
C GLU A 480 12.89 31.03 -16.53
N MET A 481 11.99 31.97 -16.20
CA MET A 481 11.95 33.35 -16.72
C MET A 481 10.71 34.13 -16.23
N SER A 482 10.92 35.28 -15.57
CA SER A 482 10.29 36.60 -15.85
C SER A 482 10.31 37.53 -14.62
N MET A 483 10.19 38.83 -14.89
CA MET A 483 10.63 39.95 -14.03
C MET A 483 9.88 40.19 -12.71
N GLU A 484 10.61 40.91 -11.85
CA GLU A 484 10.32 41.46 -10.52
C GLU A 484 8.90 42.02 -10.27
N THR A 485 8.31 41.61 -9.14
CA THR A 485 7.40 42.42 -8.30
C THR A 485 7.65 42.09 -6.81
N PRO A 486 7.48 43.04 -5.87
CA PRO A 486 8.12 42.94 -4.55
C PRO A 486 7.40 42.05 -3.52
N ASN A 487 6.21 41.51 -3.80
CA ASN A 487 5.48 40.64 -2.88
C ASN A 487 5.87 39.14 -2.99
N ARG A 488 6.92 38.81 -3.75
CA ARG A 488 7.24 37.41 -4.11
C ARG A 488 8.19 36.71 -3.13
N THR A 489 8.84 37.43 -2.22
CA THR A 489 9.86 36.88 -1.31
C THR A 489 9.30 35.89 -0.28
N GLU A 490 8.11 36.16 0.29
CA GLU A 490 7.46 35.26 1.25
C GLU A 490 6.96 33.98 0.54
N ALA A 491 6.30 34.13 -0.61
CA ALA A 491 5.82 32.99 -1.41
C ALA A 491 6.96 32.04 -1.86
N VAL A 492 8.12 32.59 -2.27
CA VAL A 492 9.30 31.78 -2.63
C VAL A 492 9.86 31.05 -1.41
N ALA A 493 9.91 31.69 -0.23
CA ALA A 493 10.35 31.04 0.99
C ALA A 493 9.43 29.87 1.42
N HIS A 494 8.11 30.00 1.27
CA HIS A 494 7.17 28.91 1.54
C HIS A 494 7.27 27.77 0.52
N GLU A 495 7.49 28.06 -0.77
CA GLU A 495 7.77 27.03 -1.78
C GLU A 495 9.03 26.24 -1.42
N ASP A 496 10.11 26.91 -1.02
CA ASP A 496 11.37 26.24 -0.69
C ASP A 496 11.28 25.41 0.60
N LYS A 497 10.58 25.88 1.65
CA LYS A 497 10.25 25.06 2.83
C LYS A 497 9.41 23.83 2.47
N THR A 498 8.45 23.97 1.54
CA THR A 498 7.64 22.83 1.06
C THR A 498 8.49 21.80 0.32
N LYS A 499 9.43 22.23 -0.53
CA LYS A 499 10.38 21.34 -1.24
C LYS A 499 11.28 20.59 -0.27
N MET A 500 11.82 21.27 0.74
CA MET A 500 12.72 20.66 1.73
C MET A 500 12.00 19.65 2.64
N LEU A 501 10.74 19.90 3.04
CA LEU A 501 9.95 18.90 3.78
C LEU A 501 9.55 17.71 2.89
N LYS A 502 9.31 17.91 1.59
CA LYS A 502 9.14 16.81 0.62
C LYS A 502 10.41 15.96 0.48
N ASP A 503 11.60 16.55 0.43
CA ASP A 503 12.87 15.79 0.43
C ASP A 503 13.07 15.02 1.75
N ALA A 504 12.77 15.62 2.90
CA ALA A 504 12.81 14.93 4.19
C ALA A 504 11.84 13.73 4.23
N PHE A 505 10.64 13.87 3.68
CA PHE A 505 9.67 12.77 3.54
C PHE A 505 10.16 11.67 2.58
N LEU A 506 10.77 12.03 1.44
CA LEU A 506 11.36 11.06 0.51
C LEU A 506 12.52 10.29 1.17
N ARG A 507 13.37 10.95 1.96
CA ARG A 507 14.42 10.29 2.77
C ARG A 507 13.83 9.35 3.82
N PHE A 508 12.74 9.74 4.49
CA PHE A 508 12.03 8.87 5.42
C PHE A 508 11.44 7.64 4.73
N CYS A 509 10.79 7.81 3.57
CA CYS A 509 10.27 6.69 2.79
C CYS A 509 11.42 5.73 2.45
N ARG A 510 12.57 6.29 2.04
CA ARG A 510 13.87 5.62 1.86
C ARG A 510 14.53 5.14 3.18
N SER A 511 13.77 4.93 4.25
CA SER A 511 14.25 4.40 5.54
C SER A 511 15.40 5.16 6.21
N ASP A 512 15.78 6.35 5.71
CA ASP A 512 16.79 7.23 6.31
C ASP A 512 16.13 8.14 7.35
N LEU A 513 15.73 7.54 8.46
CA LEU A 513 15.11 8.25 9.58
C LEU A 513 16.04 9.34 10.14
N ILE A 514 17.35 9.11 10.13
CA ILE A 514 18.34 10.03 10.71
C ILE A 514 18.52 11.26 9.81
N GLY A 515 18.75 11.07 8.51
CA GLY A 515 18.86 12.18 7.56
C GLY A 515 17.56 12.93 7.35
N SER A 516 16.41 12.26 7.54
CA SER A 516 15.09 12.89 7.58
C SER A 516 14.89 13.76 8.83
N GLN A 517 15.21 13.25 10.02
CA GLN A 517 15.15 14.00 11.28
C GLN A 517 16.05 15.24 11.23
N VAL A 518 17.30 15.11 10.75
CA VAL A 518 18.23 16.24 10.63
C VAL A 518 17.68 17.35 9.73
N LEU A 519 17.12 17.01 8.56
CA LEU A 519 16.48 18.02 7.71
C LEU A 519 15.30 18.71 8.41
N VAL A 520 14.47 17.97 9.14
CA VAL A 520 13.30 18.55 9.83
C VAL A 520 13.73 19.43 11.01
N ASP A 521 14.77 19.04 11.75
CA ASP A 521 15.34 19.85 12.84
C ASP A 521 16.05 21.11 12.29
N GLU A 522 16.62 21.07 11.09
CA GLU A 522 17.14 22.25 10.36
C GLU A 522 16.02 23.18 9.85
N LEU A 523 14.90 22.62 9.37
CA LEU A 523 13.75 23.37 8.86
C LEU A 523 12.92 24.03 9.96
N PHE A 524 12.73 23.31 11.06
CA PHE A 524 11.82 23.65 12.15
C PHE A 524 12.52 23.36 13.50
N PRO A 525 13.54 24.15 13.90
CA PRO A 525 14.29 23.89 15.13
C PRO A 525 13.40 23.84 16.38
N ALA A 526 13.78 23.02 17.35
CA ALA A 526 13.02 22.84 18.59
C ALA A 526 13.17 24.01 19.59
N GLU A 527 14.27 24.76 19.50
CA GLU A 527 14.58 25.91 20.37
C GLU A 527 14.29 27.25 19.67
N GLY A 528 13.02 27.45 19.30
CA GLY A 528 12.56 28.61 18.50
C GLY A 528 11.14 29.07 18.86
N ALA A 529 10.73 29.01 20.13
CA ALA A 529 9.36 29.30 20.55
C ALA A 529 8.92 30.78 20.38
N GLY A 530 8.68 31.19 19.13
CA GLY A 530 7.86 32.35 18.76
C GLY A 530 6.40 31.91 18.66
N GLU A 531 5.63 32.12 19.73
CA GLU A 531 4.23 31.69 19.86
C GLU A 531 3.31 32.41 18.83
N GLY A 532 3.17 31.85 17.63
CA GLY A 532 2.10 32.22 16.69
C GLY A 532 2.41 31.98 15.21
N GLU A 533 3.57 32.44 14.72
CA GLU A 533 3.84 32.48 13.27
C GLU A 533 4.39 31.14 12.73
N GLU A 534 5.45 30.58 13.35
CA GLU A 534 6.09 29.35 12.85
C GLU A 534 5.16 28.12 12.82
N GLY A 535 4.21 28.04 13.75
CA GLY A 535 3.21 26.97 13.79
C GLY A 535 2.26 27.02 12.59
N ALA A 536 1.80 28.22 12.23
CA ALA A 536 0.92 28.42 11.07
C ALA A 536 1.63 28.09 9.75
N GLU A 537 2.93 28.38 9.63
CA GLU A 537 3.72 28.00 8.45
C GLU A 537 3.86 26.48 8.33
N LEU A 538 4.17 25.77 9.43
CA LEU A 538 4.25 24.32 9.46
C LEU A 538 2.89 23.68 9.08
N ASP A 539 1.80 24.20 9.65
CA ASP A 539 0.44 23.77 9.36
C ASP A 539 0.08 23.92 7.87
N GLU A 540 0.44 25.05 7.25
CA GLU A 540 0.19 25.28 5.82
C GLU A 540 1.00 24.34 4.93
N VAL A 541 2.30 24.15 5.23
CA VAL A 541 3.19 23.28 4.44
C VAL A 541 2.75 21.81 4.54
N VAL A 542 2.44 21.32 5.73
CA VAL A 542 1.94 19.95 5.94
C VAL A 542 0.60 19.73 5.25
N THR A 543 -0.31 20.70 5.32
CA THR A 543 -1.61 20.65 4.62
C THR A 543 -1.43 20.62 3.10
N ARG A 544 -0.48 21.41 2.56
CA ARG A 544 -0.18 21.45 1.13
C ARG A 544 0.39 20.13 0.62
N ILE A 545 1.32 19.51 1.34
CA ILE A 545 1.88 18.20 0.98
C ILE A 545 0.80 17.11 0.99
N ASP A 546 -0.09 17.11 1.99
CA ASP A 546 -1.18 16.14 2.06
C ASP A 546 -2.23 16.33 0.94
N LEU A 547 -2.55 17.58 0.60
CA LEU A 547 -3.40 17.89 -0.56
C LEU A 547 -2.76 17.41 -1.87
N ASP A 548 -1.48 17.71 -2.09
CA ASP A 548 -0.74 17.26 -3.27
C ASP A 548 -0.78 15.72 -3.40
N LEU A 549 -0.69 15.00 -2.28
CA LEU A 549 -0.70 13.55 -2.21
C LEU A 549 -2.09 12.93 -2.50
N VAL A 550 -3.14 13.57 -1.98
CA VAL A 550 -4.53 13.12 -2.14
C VAL A 550 -5.09 13.47 -3.52
N ASP A 551 -4.66 14.58 -4.13
CA ASP A 551 -5.08 15.00 -5.47
C ASP A 551 -4.07 14.63 -6.59
N ASP A 552 -3.02 13.84 -6.28
CA ASP A 552 -1.96 13.46 -7.23
C ASP A 552 -2.47 12.79 -8.53
N TYR A 553 -1.67 12.93 -9.59
CA TYR A 553 -1.91 12.34 -10.90
C TYR A 553 -1.53 10.85 -10.92
N PRO A 554 -2.33 9.99 -11.57
CA PRO A 554 -2.01 8.57 -11.63
C PRO A 554 -0.91 8.27 -12.65
N ALA A 555 0.33 8.36 -12.22
CA ALA A 555 1.53 8.16 -13.05
C ALA A 555 1.60 6.78 -13.74
N SER A 556 0.93 5.75 -13.21
CA SER A 556 0.83 4.41 -13.83
C SER A 556 -0.16 4.32 -15.01
N ASP A 557 -0.90 5.38 -15.33
CA ASP A 557 -1.90 5.40 -16.41
C ASP A 557 -1.43 6.24 -17.62
N PRO A 558 -0.98 5.61 -18.72
CA PRO A 558 -0.40 6.32 -19.87
C PRO A 558 -1.40 7.24 -20.59
N ARG A 559 -2.71 7.19 -20.29
CA ARG A 559 -3.70 8.14 -20.83
C ARG A 559 -3.48 9.58 -20.33
N TRP A 560 -2.73 9.76 -19.25
CA TRP A 560 -2.37 11.06 -18.67
C TRP A 560 -1.06 11.64 -19.24
N ALA A 561 -0.30 10.88 -20.04
CA ALA A 561 0.92 11.34 -20.70
C ALA A 561 0.70 12.00 -22.09
N GLU A 562 -0.57 12.27 -22.43
CA GLU A 562 -1.10 12.93 -23.64
C GLU A 562 -0.87 12.28 -25.02
N SER A 563 -2.00 11.97 -25.68
CA SER A 563 -2.18 11.79 -27.13
C SER A 563 -1.40 10.68 -27.87
N VAL A 564 -2.06 9.54 -28.08
CA VAL A 564 -1.79 8.64 -29.21
C VAL A 564 -3.03 8.56 -30.11
N PRO A 565 -3.03 9.20 -31.29
CA PRO A 565 -4.06 9.00 -32.30
C PRO A 565 -3.68 7.80 -33.19
N GLU A 566 -4.50 6.73 -33.17
CA GLU A 566 -5.18 6.17 -34.36
C GLU A 566 -5.87 4.81 -34.03
N GLU A 567 -7.01 4.58 -34.69
CA GLU A 567 -7.77 3.32 -34.82
C GLU A 567 -8.31 2.61 -33.55
N SER A 568 -9.49 3.09 -33.11
CA SER A 568 -10.71 2.28 -32.91
C SER A 568 -10.62 0.87 -32.29
N GLY A 569 -10.56 0.80 -30.95
CA GLY A 569 -10.83 -0.43 -30.21
C GLY A 569 -11.16 -0.16 -28.74
N GLY A 570 -12.44 -0.19 -28.36
CA GLY A 570 -12.86 0.09 -26.98
C GLY A 570 -12.44 -1.01 -26.01
N PHE A 571 -11.53 -0.70 -25.07
CA PHE A 571 -11.11 -1.60 -24.00
C PHE A 571 -11.81 -1.28 -22.66
N PRO A 572 -12.68 -2.15 -22.13
CA PRO A 572 -13.30 -1.96 -20.82
C PRO A 572 -12.37 -2.45 -19.69
N LEU A 573 -11.40 -1.61 -19.28
CA LEU A 573 -10.45 -1.92 -18.18
C LEU A 573 -10.32 -0.84 -17.09
N THR A 574 -11.01 0.30 -17.21
CA THR A 574 -10.83 1.48 -16.34
C THR A 574 -11.26 1.29 -14.88
N SER A 575 -12.05 0.26 -14.55
CA SER A 575 -12.68 0.16 -13.22
C SER A 575 -11.79 -0.34 -12.07
N LEU A 576 -10.79 -1.18 -12.36
CA LEU A 576 -9.84 -1.68 -11.35
C LEU A 576 -8.68 -0.71 -11.14
N ILE A 577 -8.26 -0.03 -12.21
CA ILE A 577 -7.15 0.93 -12.22
C ILE A 577 -7.42 2.09 -11.23
N ILE A 578 -8.59 2.73 -11.31
CA ILE A 578 -8.95 3.83 -10.40
C ILE A 578 -9.05 3.36 -8.94
N LEU A 579 -9.52 2.13 -8.68
CA LEU A 579 -9.62 1.62 -7.32
C LEU A 579 -8.22 1.41 -6.72
N HIS A 580 -7.28 0.86 -7.49
CA HIS A 580 -5.89 0.70 -7.06
C HIS A 580 -5.21 2.05 -6.81
N GLN A 581 -5.44 3.05 -7.67
CA GLN A 581 -4.94 4.43 -7.48
C GLN A 581 -5.42 5.03 -6.14
N LEU A 582 -6.69 4.85 -5.77
CA LEU A 582 -7.22 5.32 -4.49
C LEU A 582 -6.65 4.54 -3.28
N GLU A 583 -6.38 3.24 -3.44
CA GLU A 583 -5.67 2.44 -2.42
C GLU A 583 -4.23 2.90 -2.23
N ASP A 584 -3.52 3.25 -3.31
CA ASP A 584 -2.13 3.70 -3.24
C ASP A 584 -2.02 5.10 -2.63
N LYS A 585 -2.94 6.02 -2.97
CA LYS A 585 -3.09 7.31 -2.28
C LYS A 585 -3.35 7.15 -0.78
N MET A 586 -4.18 6.19 -0.38
CA MET A 586 -4.42 5.86 1.04
C MET A 586 -3.17 5.31 1.75
N LYS A 587 -2.38 4.45 1.09
CA LYS A 587 -1.08 3.99 1.63
C LYS A 587 -0.10 5.14 1.80
N ALA A 588 -0.01 6.01 0.79
CA ALA A 588 0.89 7.16 0.82
C ALA A 588 0.52 8.14 1.95
N HIS A 589 -0.76 8.47 2.13
CA HIS A 589 -1.24 9.26 3.27
C HIS A 589 -0.90 8.58 4.61
N THR A 590 -1.05 7.26 4.71
CA THR A 590 -0.68 6.50 5.92
C THR A 590 0.82 6.61 6.19
N CYS A 591 1.67 6.48 5.16
CA CYS A 591 3.13 6.65 5.27
C CYS A 591 3.52 8.09 5.67
N PHE A 592 2.81 9.10 5.16
CA PHE A 592 3.00 10.49 5.55
C PHE A 592 2.59 10.75 7.02
N MET A 593 1.50 10.14 7.48
CA MET A 593 1.12 10.17 8.91
C MET A 593 2.15 9.47 9.79
N ASP A 594 2.68 8.33 9.37
CA ASP A 594 3.74 7.61 10.10
C ASP A 594 5.05 8.43 10.16
N PHE A 595 5.40 9.16 9.08
CA PHE A 595 6.49 10.15 9.07
C PHE A 595 6.28 11.27 10.09
N LEU A 596 5.11 11.94 10.06
CA LEU A 596 4.77 13.02 11.00
C LEU A 596 4.76 12.56 12.47
N LEU A 597 4.40 11.31 12.72
CA LEU A 597 4.43 10.67 14.04
C LEU A 597 5.86 10.35 14.50
N GLN A 598 6.67 9.72 13.64
CA GLN A 598 8.02 9.26 14.00
C GLN A 598 9.01 10.42 14.18
N VAL A 599 8.89 11.47 13.38
CA VAL A 599 9.74 12.68 13.48
C VAL A 599 9.23 13.67 14.54
N GLY A 600 8.02 13.43 15.10
CA GLY A 600 7.44 14.23 16.18
C GLY A 600 6.73 15.52 15.73
N LEU A 601 6.62 15.77 14.43
CA LEU A 601 5.95 16.95 13.87
C LEU A 601 4.45 17.02 14.22
N LEU A 602 3.76 15.88 14.37
CA LEU A 602 2.32 15.85 14.64
C LEU A 602 1.92 16.60 15.93
N GLN A 603 2.81 16.63 16.93
CA GLN A 603 2.57 17.34 18.21
C GLN A 603 2.70 18.86 18.09
N ARG A 604 3.33 19.35 17.02
CA ARG A 604 3.60 20.78 16.77
C ARG A 604 2.53 21.44 15.87
N LEU A 605 1.63 20.65 15.31
CA LEU A 605 0.55 21.15 14.45
C LEU A 605 -0.51 21.90 15.28
N GLY A 606 -0.89 23.08 14.80
CA GLY A 606 -1.88 23.96 15.39
C GLY A 606 -3.22 23.88 14.67
N GLN A 607 -3.51 24.91 13.87
CA GLN A 607 -4.84 25.17 13.31
C GLN A 607 -4.77 25.81 11.92
N VAL A 608 -5.61 25.33 11.01
CA VAL A 608 -5.80 25.86 9.66
C VAL A 608 -7.21 26.43 9.51
N THR A 609 -7.34 27.59 8.85
CA THR A 609 -8.64 28.14 8.45
C THR A 609 -9.24 27.35 7.28
N LEU A 610 -10.32 26.60 7.56
CA LEU A 610 -11.04 25.80 6.59
C LEU A 610 -12.53 26.19 6.60
N ARG A 611 -13.15 26.36 5.43
CA ARG A 611 -14.59 26.70 5.29
C ARG A 611 -15.03 27.95 6.08
N GLY A 612 -14.11 28.89 6.34
CA GLY A 612 -14.40 30.16 7.03
C GLY A 612 -14.26 30.14 8.57
N GLY A 613 -13.75 29.05 9.16
CA GLY A 613 -13.42 28.97 10.58
C GLY A 613 -12.11 28.20 10.84
N PRO A 614 -11.52 28.31 12.04
CA PRO A 614 -10.33 27.53 12.40
C PRO A 614 -10.69 26.06 12.67
N MET A 615 -9.85 25.14 12.19
CA MET A 615 -9.92 23.70 12.46
C MET A 615 -8.51 23.19 12.78
N ALA A 616 -8.36 22.26 13.73
CA ALA A 616 -7.05 21.67 14.02
C ALA A 616 -6.50 20.89 12.80
N THR A 617 -5.25 21.13 12.41
CA THR A 617 -4.64 20.60 11.17
C THR A 617 -4.69 19.07 11.12
N ARG A 618 -4.40 18.41 12.25
CA ARG A 618 -4.52 16.94 12.42
C ARG A 618 -5.91 16.37 12.06
N LEU A 619 -6.98 17.16 12.22
CA LEU A 619 -8.35 16.77 11.87
C LEU A 619 -8.67 17.01 10.38
N LEU A 620 -7.97 17.93 9.73
CA LEU A 620 -8.02 18.12 8.27
C LEU A 620 -7.32 16.97 7.53
N LEU A 621 -6.16 16.51 8.02
CA LEU A 621 -5.49 15.30 7.52
C LEU A 621 -6.43 14.07 7.61
N CYS A 622 -7.15 13.93 8.73
CA CYS A 622 -8.18 12.91 8.88
C CYS A 622 -9.35 13.09 7.89
N GLU A 623 -9.80 14.33 7.61
CA GLU A 623 -10.81 14.62 6.58
C GLU A 623 -10.36 14.16 5.18
N HIS A 624 -9.09 14.29 4.82
CA HIS A 624 -8.58 13.82 3.53
C HIS A 624 -8.58 12.28 3.42
N ALA A 625 -8.16 11.57 4.46
CA ALA A 625 -8.26 10.11 4.52
C ALA A 625 -9.72 9.62 4.47
N GLU A 626 -10.63 10.30 5.16
CA GLU A 626 -12.07 10.02 5.10
C GLU A 626 -12.66 10.20 3.69
N LYS A 627 -12.22 11.23 2.96
CA LYS A 627 -12.60 11.46 1.55
C LYS A 627 -12.06 10.37 0.62
N LEU A 628 -10.81 9.93 0.80
CA LEU A 628 -10.24 8.78 0.08
C LEU A 628 -11.06 7.51 0.32
N GLN A 629 -11.43 7.23 1.58
CA GLN A 629 -12.26 6.07 1.91
C GLN A 629 -13.67 6.17 1.29
N ALA A 630 -14.28 7.36 1.29
CA ALA A 630 -15.55 7.61 0.62
C ALA A 630 -15.43 7.47 -0.93
N ALA A 631 -14.29 7.85 -1.51
CA ALA A 631 -14.01 7.70 -2.94
C ALA A 631 -13.93 6.23 -3.37
N MET A 632 -13.26 5.38 -2.59
CA MET A 632 -13.18 3.94 -2.85
C MET A 632 -14.58 3.29 -2.86
N VAL A 633 -15.45 3.71 -1.93
CA VAL A 633 -16.84 3.24 -1.86
C VAL A 633 -17.68 3.77 -3.03
N LEU A 634 -17.56 5.06 -3.38
CA LEU A 634 -18.22 5.61 -4.56
C LEU A 634 -17.77 4.89 -5.84
N LYS A 635 -16.48 4.58 -5.99
CA LYS A 635 -15.94 3.85 -7.15
C LYS A 635 -16.44 2.40 -7.21
N THR A 636 -16.71 1.80 -6.05
CA THR A 636 -17.34 0.47 -5.93
C THR A 636 -18.82 0.53 -6.34
N GLN A 637 -19.56 1.57 -5.93
CA GLN A 637 -20.96 1.75 -6.31
C GLN A 637 -21.13 2.18 -7.79
N HIS A 638 -20.18 2.95 -8.34
CA HIS A 638 -20.07 3.23 -9.78
C HIS A 638 -20.01 1.95 -10.62
N GLY A 639 -19.39 0.88 -10.11
CA GLY A 639 -19.36 -0.43 -10.76
C GLY A 639 -20.72 -1.14 -10.84
N LYS A 640 -21.71 -0.73 -10.03
CA LYS A 640 -23.08 -1.28 -10.01
C LYS A 640 -24.09 -0.36 -10.68
N HIS A 641 -23.98 0.95 -10.46
CA HIS A 641 -24.97 1.97 -10.86
C HIS A 641 -24.36 3.06 -11.75
N GLY A 642 -23.60 2.63 -12.78
CA GLY A 642 -22.75 3.49 -13.59
C GLY A 642 -23.47 4.65 -14.28
N GLU A 643 -24.70 4.49 -14.80
CA GLU A 643 -25.40 5.59 -15.49
C GLU A 643 -25.67 6.80 -14.59
N LEU A 644 -26.19 6.54 -13.39
CA LEU A 644 -26.54 7.57 -12.40
C LEU A 644 -25.29 8.30 -11.89
N VAL A 645 -24.25 7.53 -11.53
CA VAL A 645 -23.01 8.08 -10.99
C VAL A 645 -22.23 8.86 -12.07
N ASN A 646 -22.18 8.39 -13.32
CA ASN A 646 -21.54 9.14 -14.41
C ASN A 646 -22.24 10.47 -14.69
N ALA A 647 -23.57 10.53 -14.60
CA ALA A 647 -24.32 11.77 -14.77
C ALA A 647 -24.00 12.77 -13.64
N ALA A 648 -24.02 12.31 -12.37
CA ALA A 648 -23.68 13.15 -11.21
C ALA A 648 -22.22 13.65 -11.26
N VAL A 649 -21.25 12.78 -11.60
CA VAL A 649 -19.84 13.15 -11.79
C VAL A 649 -19.67 14.19 -12.91
N SER A 650 -20.37 14.03 -14.03
CA SER A 650 -20.37 15.00 -15.14
C SER A 650 -21.03 16.33 -14.77
N GLY A 651 -21.95 16.32 -13.80
CA GLY A 651 -22.52 17.52 -13.18
C GLY A 651 -21.50 18.23 -12.28
N ALA A 652 -20.82 17.48 -11.40
CA ALA A 652 -19.83 17.99 -10.46
C ALA A 652 -18.65 18.68 -11.18
N LEU A 653 -18.07 18.02 -12.20
CA LEU A 653 -16.99 18.61 -13.00
C LEU A 653 -17.41 19.90 -13.71
N ARG A 654 -18.67 19.99 -14.17
CA ARG A 654 -19.22 21.19 -14.80
C ARG A 654 -19.40 22.34 -13.80
N LYS A 655 -19.82 22.03 -12.57
CA LYS A 655 -19.85 23.02 -11.47
C LYS A 655 -18.44 23.51 -11.10
N ASN A 656 -17.44 22.62 -11.13
CA ASN A 656 -16.03 22.97 -10.86
C ASN A 656 -15.31 23.64 -12.06
N GLY A 657 -15.95 23.76 -13.23
CA GLY A 657 -15.34 24.32 -14.44
C GLY A 657 -14.23 23.46 -15.07
N ALA A 658 -14.06 22.22 -14.63
CA ALA A 658 -13.00 21.33 -15.09
C ALA A 658 -13.23 20.84 -16.52
N ALA A 659 -12.26 21.09 -17.41
CA ALA A 659 -12.27 20.57 -18.77
C ALA A 659 -11.86 19.08 -18.76
N VAL A 660 -12.62 18.23 -19.45
CA VAL A 660 -12.29 16.80 -19.61
C VAL A 660 -11.52 16.60 -20.92
N PRO A 661 -10.26 16.15 -20.90
CA PRO A 661 -9.50 15.85 -22.11
C PRO A 661 -10.15 14.72 -22.92
N PRO A 662 -10.06 14.72 -24.26
CA PRO A 662 -10.72 13.71 -25.11
C PRO A 662 -10.16 12.29 -24.94
N SER A 663 -9.00 12.13 -24.29
CA SER A 663 -8.39 10.84 -23.94
C SER A 663 -8.89 10.23 -22.62
N LEU A 664 -9.58 11.01 -21.78
CA LEU A 664 -9.97 10.64 -20.42
C LEU A 664 -11.49 10.63 -20.26
N THR A 665 -11.98 9.83 -19.31
CA THR A 665 -13.40 9.85 -18.93
C THR A 665 -13.63 10.89 -17.82
N PRO A 666 -14.86 11.40 -17.68
CA PRO A 666 -15.24 12.24 -16.53
C PRO A 666 -14.92 11.57 -15.17
N ALA A 667 -15.02 10.24 -15.07
CA ALA A 667 -14.64 9.53 -13.86
C ALA A 667 -13.15 9.63 -13.55
N ASP A 668 -12.26 9.54 -14.56
CA ASP A 668 -10.82 9.64 -14.36
C ASP A 668 -10.41 11.02 -13.79
N VAL A 669 -11.00 12.10 -14.33
CA VAL A 669 -10.73 13.47 -13.86
C VAL A 669 -11.31 13.71 -12.46
N PHE A 670 -12.50 13.17 -12.16
CA PHE A 670 -13.15 13.35 -10.86
C PHE A 670 -12.49 12.56 -9.72
N PHE A 671 -12.05 11.32 -9.97
CA PHE A 671 -11.34 10.52 -8.97
C PHE A 671 -9.86 10.92 -8.80
N ARG A 672 -9.34 11.85 -9.63
CA ARG A 672 -8.08 12.55 -9.32
C ARG A 672 -8.25 13.48 -8.11
N GLU A 673 -9.21 14.41 -8.18
CA GLU A 673 -9.49 15.46 -7.18
C GLU A 673 -10.35 14.94 -6.02
N VAL A 674 -9.77 14.05 -5.21
CA VAL A 674 -10.46 13.43 -4.07
C VAL A 674 -10.83 14.48 -3.01
N SER A 675 -10.07 15.58 -2.89
CA SER A 675 -10.38 16.69 -1.98
C SER A 675 -11.78 17.30 -2.22
N GLN A 676 -12.26 17.26 -3.47
CA GLN A 676 -13.53 17.83 -3.95
C GLN A 676 -14.70 16.83 -4.00
N ILE A 677 -14.53 15.59 -3.52
CA ILE A 677 -15.53 14.53 -3.69
C ILE A 677 -16.92 14.88 -3.14
N SER A 678 -17.01 15.76 -2.14
CA SER A 678 -18.28 16.24 -1.58
C SER A 678 -19.23 16.89 -2.61
N LEU A 679 -18.71 17.41 -3.73
CA LEU A 679 -19.53 18.02 -4.80
C LEU A 679 -20.47 17.01 -5.48
N VAL A 680 -20.15 15.70 -5.47
CA VAL A 680 -21.00 14.67 -6.09
C VAL A 680 -22.36 14.55 -5.39
N PHE A 681 -22.43 14.89 -4.11
CA PHE A 681 -23.63 14.73 -3.30
C PHE A 681 -24.78 15.64 -3.76
N GLU A 682 -24.49 16.91 -4.07
CA GLU A 682 -25.49 17.82 -4.65
C GLU A 682 -25.95 17.32 -6.02
N CYS A 683 -25.01 16.90 -6.86
CA CYS A 683 -25.32 16.46 -8.22
C CYS A 683 -26.10 15.14 -8.25
N LEU A 684 -25.88 14.22 -7.30
CA LEU A 684 -26.72 13.02 -7.14
C LEU A 684 -28.18 13.37 -6.86
N LEU A 685 -28.45 14.37 -6.01
CA LEU A 685 -29.83 14.85 -5.77
C LEU A 685 -30.43 15.57 -6.98
N GLU A 686 -29.64 16.36 -7.70
CA GLU A 686 -30.09 17.03 -8.94
C GLU A 686 -30.41 16.03 -10.07
N GLU A 687 -29.69 14.90 -10.14
CA GLU A 687 -30.01 13.77 -11.02
C GLU A 687 -31.27 13.04 -10.54
N GLU A 688 -31.39 12.76 -9.24
CA GLU A 688 -32.56 12.10 -8.64
C GLU A 688 -33.84 12.88 -8.92
N GLU A 689 -33.88 14.17 -8.57
CA GLU A 689 -35.04 15.04 -8.81
C GLU A 689 -35.42 15.13 -10.29
N ARG A 690 -34.46 15.00 -11.20
CA ARG A 690 -34.72 15.00 -12.64
C ARG A 690 -35.34 13.68 -13.07
N ARG A 691 -34.75 12.55 -12.69
CA ARG A 691 -35.27 11.20 -12.97
C ARG A 691 -36.65 10.99 -12.31
N LEU A 692 -36.92 11.58 -11.15
CA LEU A 692 -38.24 11.58 -10.49
C LEU A 692 -39.30 12.38 -11.25
N LYS A 693 -38.92 13.41 -12.03
CA LYS A 693 -39.82 14.20 -12.88
C LYS A 693 -40.04 13.56 -14.25
N GLU A 694 -39.04 12.85 -14.77
CA GLU A 694 -39.08 12.19 -16.08
C GLU A 694 -39.80 10.82 -16.05
N ASN A 695 -39.67 10.06 -14.96
CA ASN A 695 -40.23 8.72 -14.86
C ASN A 695 -41.65 8.72 -14.26
N PRO A 696 -42.55 7.81 -14.69
CA PRO A 696 -43.86 7.67 -14.08
C PRO A 696 -43.77 7.27 -12.60
N VAL A 697 -44.56 7.95 -11.78
CA VAL A 697 -44.91 7.52 -10.41
C VAL A 697 -45.39 6.07 -10.45
N ALA A 698 -44.81 5.22 -9.60
CA ALA A 698 -44.98 3.76 -9.55
C ALA A 698 -44.30 2.93 -10.67
N SER A 699 -43.36 3.49 -11.44
CA SER A 699 -42.40 2.68 -12.20
C SER A 699 -41.31 2.09 -11.29
N VAL A 700 -40.79 0.89 -11.61
CA VAL A 700 -39.70 0.25 -10.84
C VAL A 700 -38.45 1.15 -10.81
N GLN A 701 -38.10 1.75 -11.95
CA GLN A 701 -36.95 2.65 -12.11
C GLN A 701 -37.04 3.91 -11.24
N TRP A 702 -38.26 4.44 -11.01
CA TRP A 702 -38.48 5.57 -10.12
C TRP A 702 -38.13 5.23 -8.66
N ALA A 703 -38.56 4.06 -8.18
CA ALA A 703 -38.25 3.60 -6.81
C ALA A 703 -36.77 3.19 -6.67
N GLU A 704 -36.23 2.50 -7.66
CA GLU A 704 -34.83 2.04 -7.70
C GLU A 704 -33.84 3.21 -7.68
N THR A 705 -34.16 4.33 -8.34
CA THR A 705 -33.31 5.53 -8.34
C THR A 705 -33.15 6.10 -6.92
N VAL A 706 -34.26 6.30 -6.20
CA VAL A 706 -34.26 6.84 -4.82
C VAL A 706 -33.50 5.90 -3.88
N LEU A 707 -33.79 4.60 -3.93
CA LEU A 707 -33.10 3.59 -3.13
C LEU A 707 -31.59 3.57 -3.43
N THR A 708 -31.19 3.77 -4.68
CA THR A 708 -29.79 3.80 -5.11
C THR A 708 -29.06 5.03 -4.58
N VAL A 709 -29.63 6.24 -4.72
CA VAL A 709 -29.02 7.47 -4.21
C VAL A 709 -28.87 7.41 -2.69
N ASN A 710 -29.94 7.01 -1.98
CA ASN A 710 -29.89 6.82 -0.53
C ASN A 710 -28.78 5.85 -0.09
N ASN A 711 -28.60 4.72 -0.80
CA ASN A 711 -27.51 3.77 -0.52
C ASN A 711 -26.14 4.40 -0.79
N ILE A 712 -25.95 5.11 -1.90
CA ILE A 712 -24.67 5.76 -2.22
C ILE A 712 -24.30 6.81 -1.16
N LEU A 713 -25.24 7.69 -0.79
CA LEU A 713 -25.06 8.70 0.25
C LEU A 713 -24.71 8.04 1.60
N LYS A 714 -25.49 7.01 1.99
CA LYS A 714 -25.29 6.27 3.25
C LYS A 714 -23.93 5.58 3.28
N ASP A 715 -23.59 4.81 2.25
CA ASP A 715 -22.37 4.00 2.23
C ASP A 715 -21.11 4.87 2.24
N MET A 716 -21.08 5.97 1.48
CA MET A 716 -19.96 6.92 1.47
C MET A 716 -19.74 7.56 2.85
N LEU A 717 -20.81 8.12 3.44
CA LEU A 717 -20.74 8.80 4.73
C LEU A 717 -20.47 7.82 5.89
N GLN A 718 -21.01 6.61 5.82
CA GLN A 718 -20.76 5.55 6.80
C GLN A 718 -19.31 5.05 6.72
N ALA A 719 -18.72 4.91 5.53
CA ALA A 719 -17.33 4.50 5.38
C ALA A 719 -16.35 5.55 5.91
N ALA A 720 -16.63 6.84 5.70
CA ALA A 720 -15.89 7.94 6.33
C ALA A 720 -15.97 7.88 7.86
N GLY A 721 -17.17 7.70 8.43
CA GLY A 721 -17.34 7.53 9.88
C GLY A 721 -16.60 6.32 10.45
N GLN A 722 -16.65 5.18 9.77
CA GLN A 722 -15.93 3.96 10.18
C GLN A 722 -14.40 4.14 10.14
N TYR A 723 -13.87 4.89 9.17
CA TYR A 723 -12.45 5.24 9.14
C TYR A 723 -12.07 6.07 10.37
N ARG A 724 -12.84 7.14 10.65
CA ARG A 724 -12.63 8.00 11.82
C ARG A 724 -12.60 7.19 13.12
N ASP A 725 -13.59 6.33 13.35
CA ASP A 725 -13.69 5.52 14.57
C ASP A 725 -12.54 4.51 14.71
N THR A 726 -12.10 3.90 13.61
CA THR A 726 -11.04 2.86 13.64
C THR A 726 -9.62 3.44 13.68
N LYS A 727 -9.41 4.67 13.17
CA LYS A 727 -8.09 5.32 13.10
C LYS A 727 -7.94 6.53 14.03
N ALA A 728 -8.93 6.86 14.86
CA ALA A 728 -8.91 7.99 15.79
C ALA A 728 -7.64 8.11 16.66
N SER A 729 -6.96 7.00 16.98
CA SER A 729 -5.69 7.01 17.74
C SER A 729 -4.51 7.59 16.96
N MET A 730 -4.48 7.48 15.64
CA MET A 730 -3.40 7.97 14.77
C MET A 730 -3.37 9.51 14.69
N TYR A 731 -4.52 10.15 14.89
CA TYR A 731 -4.68 11.61 14.79
C TYR A 731 -4.86 12.29 16.16
N ARG A 732 -4.63 11.58 17.28
CA ARG A 732 -4.80 12.11 18.65
C ARG A 732 -3.46 12.56 19.23
N VAL A 733 -3.44 13.78 19.77
CA VAL A 733 -2.35 14.33 20.61
C VAL A 733 -2.81 14.34 22.08
N SER A 734 -1.89 14.20 23.04
CA SER A 734 -2.22 13.99 24.45
C SER A 734 -2.52 15.26 25.26
N ASP A 735 -2.03 16.42 24.83
CA ASP A 735 -2.05 17.66 25.61
C ASP A 735 -2.45 18.87 24.75
N VAL A 736 -3.75 19.19 24.68
CA VAL A 736 -4.27 20.42 24.08
C VAL A 736 -5.41 20.96 24.96
N ASP A 737 -5.17 22.07 25.66
CA ASP A 737 -6.10 22.61 26.67
C ASP A 737 -7.37 23.27 26.08
N SER A 738 -7.37 23.61 24.79
CA SER A 738 -8.56 24.15 24.08
C SER A 738 -8.46 23.94 22.57
N GLU A 739 -9.22 22.97 22.04
CA GLU A 739 -9.33 22.76 20.59
C GLU A 739 -10.41 23.68 19.98
N PRO A 740 -10.28 24.08 18.69
CA PRO A 740 -11.30 24.86 18.00
C PRO A 740 -12.54 24.01 17.68
N GLU A 741 -13.63 24.66 17.26
CA GLU A 741 -14.88 23.99 16.89
C GLU A 741 -14.65 22.97 15.76
N TYR A 742 -14.92 21.69 16.03
CA TYR A 742 -14.74 20.61 15.07
C TYR A 742 -16.03 20.30 14.32
N ILE A 743 -16.10 20.74 13.07
CA ILE A 743 -17.17 20.40 12.12
C ILE A 743 -16.61 19.42 11.08
N PRO A 744 -16.84 18.09 11.21
CA PRO A 744 -16.39 17.13 10.21
C PRO A 744 -17.06 17.39 8.85
N TRP A 745 -16.39 17.10 7.73
CA TRP A 745 -16.97 17.31 6.40
C TRP A 745 -18.28 16.55 6.15
N THR A 746 -18.42 15.37 6.74
CA THR A 746 -19.66 14.56 6.77
C THR A 746 -20.84 15.30 7.41
N ALA A 747 -20.57 16.39 8.14
CA ALA A 747 -21.53 17.29 8.77
C ALA A 747 -21.32 18.76 8.36
N SER A 748 -20.60 19.03 7.27
CA SER A 748 -20.47 20.37 6.70
C SER A 748 -21.81 20.90 6.18
N GLY A 749 -21.92 22.21 5.98
CA GLY A 749 -23.16 22.88 5.53
C GLY A 749 -23.79 22.21 4.30
N GLY A 750 -23.02 22.04 3.22
CA GLY A 750 -23.50 21.39 1.99
C GLY A 750 -23.98 19.95 2.19
N VAL A 751 -23.27 19.14 2.99
CA VAL A 751 -23.70 17.75 3.27
C VAL A 751 -24.95 17.72 4.15
N ARG A 752 -25.08 18.63 5.12
CA ARG A 752 -26.29 18.80 5.94
C ARG A 752 -27.49 19.23 5.10
N GLU A 753 -27.29 20.13 4.14
CA GLU A 753 -28.32 20.57 3.19
C GLU A 753 -28.75 19.43 2.26
N VAL A 754 -27.80 18.65 1.72
CA VAL A 754 -28.07 17.43 0.94
C VAL A 754 -28.93 16.45 1.75
N ILE A 755 -28.53 16.07 2.97
CA ILE A 755 -29.30 15.10 3.77
C ILE A 755 -30.69 15.64 4.11
N THR A 756 -30.80 16.93 4.43
CA THR A 756 -32.09 17.59 4.73
C THR A 756 -33.02 17.60 3.51
N ARG A 757 -32.50 17.97 2.34
CA ARG A 757 -33.23 17.98 1.08
C ARG A 757 -33.66 16.57 0.68
N GLN A 758 -32.80 15.57 0.87
CA GLN A 758 -33.16 14.19 0.57
C GLN A 758 -34.23 13.64 1.51
N HIS A 759 -34.16 14.00 2.80
CA HIS A 759 -35.23 13.68 3.74
C HIS A 759 -36.57 14.30 3.29
N GLU A 760 -36.57 15.58 2.88
CA GLU A 760 -37.77 16.25 2.35
C GLU A 760 -38.31 15.60 1.06
N VAL A 761 -37.45 15.27 0.10
CA VAL A 761 -37.82 14.59 -1.16
C VAL A 761 -38.45 13.23 -0.88
N VAL A 762 -37.81 12.38 -0.07
CA VAL A 762 -38.35 11.05 0.24
C VAL A 762 -39.67 11.16 1.02
N LEU A 763 -39.77 12.03 2.04
CA LEU A 763 -40.98 12.18 2.83
C LEU A 763 -42.17 12.75 2.04
N ARG A 764 -41.96 13.78 1.21
CA ARG A 764 -43.05 14.48 0.51
C ARG A 764 -43.42 13.86 -0.83
N SER A 765 -42.44 13.41 -1.60
CA SER A 765 -42.65 12.93 -2.97
C SER A 765 -42.80 11.42 -3.04
N VAL A 766 -41.97 10.67 -2.32
CA VAL A 766 -41.82 9.22 -2.51
C VAL A 766 -42.70 8.41 -1.55
N TYR A 767 -42.63 8.70 -0.24
CA TYR A 767 -43.30 7.93 0.82
C TYR A 767 -44.83 7.81 0.68
N PRO A 768 -45.58 8.83 0.24
CA PRO A 768 -47.03 8.71 0.05
C PRO A 768 -47.41 7.72 -1.05
N GLN A 769 -46.54 7.55 -2.05
CA GLN A 769 -46.78 6.76 -3.26
C GLN A 769 -46.19 5.33 -3.17
N ALA A 770 -45.25 5.11 -2.24
CA ALA A 770 -44.60 3.83 -2.00
C ALA A 770 -45.53 2.76 -1.38
N ASP A 771 -45.24 1.48 -1.66
CA ASP A 771 -45.90 0.34 -1.03
C ASP A 771 -45.28 -0.02 0.34
N SER A 772 -45.75 -1.10 0.98
CA SER A 772 -45.30 -1.45 2.33
C SER A 772 -43.85 -1.97 2.39
N GLU A 773 -43.34 -2.57 1.32
CA GLU A 773 -41.97 -3.10 1.27
C GLU A 773 -40.98 -1.98 0.99
N LEU A 774 -41.28 -1.12 0.01
CA LEU A 774 -40.51 0.06 -0.33
C LEU A 774 -40.47 1.07 0.82
N ARG A 775 -41.58 1.29 1.54
CA ARG A 775 -41.58 2.13 2.77
C ARG A 775 -40.65 1.58 3.85
N GLY A 776 -40.57 0.26 4.01
CA GLY A 776 -39.63 -0.37 4.95
C GLY A 776 -38.18 -0.06 4.59
N ALA A 777 -37.80 -0.31 3.34
CA ALA A 777 -36.45 -0.06 2.83
C ALA A 777 -36.07 1.44 2.88
N LEU A 778 -36.98 2.34 2.47
CA LEU A 778 -36.77 3.78 2.55
C LEU A 778 -36.60 4.27 4.00
N CYS A 779 -37.40 3.76 4.95
CA CYS A 779 -37.22 4.09 6.36
C CYS A 779 -35.87 3.63 6.90
N GLU A 780 -35.43 2.40 6.61
CA GLU A 780 -34.12 1.91 7.07
C GLU A 780 -32.96 2.75 6.52
N GLN A 781 -33.04 3.15 5.24
CA GLN A 781 -32.06 4.03 4.60
C GLN A 781 -32.06 5.44 5.21
N LEU A 782 -33.23 6.07 5.34
CA LEU A 782 -33.36 7.40 5.95
C LEU A 782 -32.87 7.42 7.39
N VAL A 783 -33.13 6.36 8.16
CA VAL A 783 -32.61 6.21 9.53
C VAL A 783 -31.09 6.14 9.53
N GLY A 784 -30.48 5.43 8.58
CA GLY A 784 -29.02 5.44 8.41
C GLY A 784 -28.45 6.82 8.09
N LEU A 785 -29.10 7.59 7.21
CA LEU A 785 -28.69 8.97 6.89
C LEU A 785 -28.87 9.92 8.08
N LEU A 786 -29.97 9.78 8.83
CA LEU A 786 -30.21 10.57 10.05
C LEU A 786 -29.23 10.21 11.17
N ASP A 787 -28.85 8.95 11.30
CA ASP A 787 -27.84 8.50 12.28
C ASP A 787 -26.48 9.19 12.04
N LEU A 788 -26.07 9.30 10.77
CA LEU A 788 -24.85 9.99 10.35
C LEU A 788 -24.96 11.51 10.55
N TYR A 789 -26.11 12.10 10.22
CA TYR A 789 -26.40 13.52 10.44
C TYR A 789 -26.34 13.90 11.93
N LEU A 790 -27.00 13.10 12.78
CA LEU A 790 -27.05 13.29 14.24
C LEU A 790 -25.67 13.07 14.88
N GLY A 791 -24.92 12.04 14.45
CA GLY A 791 -23.53 11.82 14.87
C GLY A 791 -22.63 13.01 14.54
N GLY A 792 -22.82 13.62 13.37
CA GLY A 792 -22.15 14.85 12.97
C GLY A 792 -22.44 16.06 13.87
N HIS A 793 -23.69 16.22 14.34
CA HIS A 793 -24.05 17.26 15.31
C HIS A 793 -23.49 16.97 16.71
N VAL A 794 -23.48 15.72 17.16
CA VAL A 794 -22.87 15.36 18.46
C VAL A 794 -21.36 15.61 18.46
N ALA A 795 -20.65 15.33 17.36
CA ALA A 795 -19.22 15.66 17.24
C ALA A 795 -18.97 17.17 17.39
N GLN A 796 -19.77 18.02 16.74
CA GLN A 796 -19.70 19.47 16.86
C GLN A 796 -19.99 19.94 18.29
N LEU A 797 -21.08 19.48 18.90
CA LEU A 797 -21.46 19.84 20.29
C LEU A 797 -20.42 19.37 21.32
N ALA A 798 -19.82 18.20 21.11
CA ALA A 798 -18.74 17.69 21.96
C ALA A 798 -17.49 18.58 21.90
N SER A 799 -17.11 19.09 20.72
CA SER A 799 -15.98 20.02 20.57
C SER A 799 -16.22 21.35 21.29
N LEU A 800 -17.45 21.86 21.26
CA LEU A 800 -17.86 23.07 21.98
C LEU A 800 -18.06 22.85 23.50
N GLN A 801 -17.87 21.62 24.00
CA GLN A 801 -18.18 21.17 25.37
C GLN A 801 -19.64 21.40 25.82
N LEU A 802 -20.52 21.83 24.91
CA LEU A 802 -21.93 22.09 25.17
C LEU A 802 -22.73 20.79 25.24
N ARG A 803 -23.01 20.32 26.46
CA ARG A 803 -23.98 19.25 26.74
C ARG A 803 -25.44 19.74 26.61
N GLY A 804 -25.75 20.41 25.50
CA GLY A 804 -27.08 20.93 25.16
C GLY A 804 -27.86 19.95 24.27
N GLY A 805 -29.19 19.94 24.41
CA GLY A 805 -30.07 19.10 23.60
C GLY A 805 -30.00 19.42 22.10
N LEU A 806 -30.09 18.39 21.27
CA LEU A 806 -29.96 18.48 19.82
C LEU A 806 -31.11 19.25 19.17
N CYS A 807 -30.81 20.33 18.44
CA CYS A 807 -31.78 21.02 17.57
C CYS A 807 -32.24 20.19 16.35
N ALA A 808 -31.77 18.95 16.21
CA ALA A 808 -32.11 18.03 15.13
C ALA A 808 -33.54 17.46 15.21
N ALA A 809 -34.30 17.79 16.26
CA ALA A 809 -35.69 17.36 16.46
C ALA A 809 -36.59 17.54 15.22
N GLN A 810 -36.40 18.60 14.42
CA GLN A 810 -37.22 18.86 13.22
C GLN A 810 -37.22 17.72 12.19
N GLN A 811 -36.10 17.00 12.00
CA GLN A 811 -36.06 15.87 11.06
C GLN A 811 -36.70 14.61 11.66
N LEU A 812 -36.53 14.39 12.98
CA LEU A 812 -37.16 13.28 13.69
C LEU A 812 -38.70 13.42 13.78
N VAL A 813 -39.22 14.64 13.85
CA VAL A 813 -40.67 14.92 13.78
C VAL A 813 -41.29 14.34 12.49
N GLY A 814 -40.61 14.44 11.35
CA GLY A 814 -41.12 13.91 10.08
C GLY A 814 -41.34 12.38 10.11
N LEU A 815 -40.46 11.63 10.76
CA LEU A 815 -40.62 10.18 10.95
C LEU A 815 -41.66 9.84 12.05
N LEU A 816 -41.79 10.71 13.05
CA LEU A 816 -42.78 10.55 14.13
C LEU A 816 -44.21 10.71 13.58
N ASP A 817 -44.47 11.73 12.76
CA ASP A 817 -45.76 11.98 12.13
C ASP A 817 -46.19 10.85 11.16
N LEU A 818 -45.23 10.11 10.61
CA LEU A 818 -45.46 8.90 9.80
C LEU A 818 -45.66 7.62 10.64
N GLY A 819 -45.62 7.71 11.98
CA GLY A 819 -45.87 6.59 12.88
C GLY A 819 -44.72 5.58 13.02
N GLN A 820 -43.49 5.93 12.61
CA GLN A 820 -42.33 5.03 12.65
C GLN A 820 -41.65 4.98 14.04
N TYR A 821 -42.45 4.73 15.08
CA TYR A 821 -42.05 4.85 16.50
C TYR A 821 -40.87 3.95 16.93
N GLN A 822 -40.61 2.85 16.22
CA GLN A 822 -39.48 1.97 16.54
C GLN A 822 -38.14 2.63 16.20
N TRP A 823 -38.05 3.24 15.02
CA TRP A 823 -36.85 3.90 14.52
C TRP A 823 -36.56 5.22 15.23
N VAL A 824 -37.60 6.04 15.45
CA VAL A 824 -37.49 7.28 16.26
C VAL A 824 -36.94 6.95 17.64
N ALA A 825 -37.42 5.88 18.29
CA ALA A 825 -36.90 5.47 19.58
C ALA A 825 -35.43 5.06 19.55
N ALA A 826 -35.00 4.26 18.57
CA ALA A 826 -33.61 3.83 18.46
C ALA A 826 -32.64 5.03 18.29
N LEU A 827 -33.00 6.00 17.45
CA LEU A 827 -32.21 7.22 17.26
C LEU A 827 -32.23 8.10 18.52
N SER A 828 -33.40 8.41 19.08
CA SER A 828 -33.50 9.26 20.27
C SER A 828 -32.89 8.62 21.53
N GLU A 829 -32.87 7.29 21.64
CA GLU A 829 -32.09 6.58 22.68
C GLU A 829 -30.58 6.70 22.46
N LYS A 830 -30.09 6.54 21.22
CA LYS A 830 -28.66 6.62 20.89
C LYS A 830 -28.11 8.02 21.13
N PHE A 831 -28.87 9.04 20.77
CA PHE A 831 -28.46 10.45 20.85
C PHE A 831 -28.98 11.19 22.09
N CYS A 832 -29.66 10.49 23.00
CA CYS A 832 -30.24 11.04 24.23
C CYS A 832 -31.17 12.25 23.98
N ASP A 833 -31.96 12.21 22.90
CA ASP A 833 -32.98 13.22 22.60
C ASP A 833 -34.22 12.98 23.48
N PHE A 834 -34.22 13.63 24.63
CA PHE A 834 -35.23 13.43 25.66
C PHE A 834 -36.61 14.00 25.30
N ASP A 835 -36.69 15.09 24.53
CA ASP A 835 -37.99 15.65 24.12
C ASP A 835 -38.73 14.69 23.19
N MET A 836 -38.00 14.13 22.21
CA MET A 836 -38.54 13.18 21.24
C MET A 836 -38.98 11.86 21.88
N LEU A 837 -38.22 11.33 22.85
CA LEU A 837 -38.62 10.13 23.61
C LEU A 837 -39.93 10.35 24.38
N VAL A 838 -40.09 11.51 25.03
CA VAL A 838 -41.30 11.84 25.79
C VAL A 838 -42.49 12.09 24.87
N GLN A 839 -42.31 12.85 23.78
CA GLN A 839 -43.35 13.12 22.80
C GLN A 839 -43.89 11.83 22.17
N MET A 840 -43.00 10.90 21.79
CA MET A 840 -43.36 9.60 21.23
C MET A 840 -44.06 8.69 22.24
N CYS A 841 -43.59 8.63 23.49
CA CYS A 841 -44.27 7.86 24.54
C CYS A 841 -45.67 8.42 24.87
N GLU A 842 -45.87 9.74 24.77
CA GLU A 842 -47.18 10.37 24.97
C GLU A 842 -48.12 10.24 23.76
N GLN A 843 -47.62 10.23 22.52
CA GLN A 843 -48.45 9.94 21.34
C GLN A 843 -48.91 8.48 21.28
N THR A 844 -48.08 7.55 21.76
CA THR A 844 -48.39 6.11 21.82
C THR A 844 -49.04 5.67 23.14
N ASP A 845 -49.21 6.61 24.08
CA ASP A 845 -49.61 6.45 25.50
C ASP A 845 -48.90 5.29 26.25
N ASN A 846 -47.67 4.96 25.83
CA ASN A 846 -46.91 3.83 26.37
C ASN A 846 -46.12 4.22 27.63
N GLN A 847 -46.86 4.37 28.73
CA GLN A 847 -46.30 4.71 30.05
C GLN A 847 -45.23 3.72 30.54
N SER A 848 -45.33 2.43 30.16
CA SER A 848 -44.33 1.41 30.55
C SER A 848 -42.95 1.66 29.94
N ARG A 849 -42.92 2.15 28.69
CA ARG A 849 -41.68 2.50 27.99
C ARG A 849 -41.04 3.76 28.57
N LEU A 850 -41.85 4.75 28.94
CA LEU A 850 -41.39 5.97 29.60
C LEU A 850 -40.72 5.67 30.95
N GLN A 851 -41.32 4.78 31.76
CA GLN A 851 -40.74 4.33 33.04
C GLN A 851 -39.41 3.58 32.85
N HIS A 852 -39.30 2.77 31.79
CA HIS A 852 -38.03 2.14 31.42
C HIS A 852 -36.95 3.19 31.10
N TYR A 853 -37.29 4.27 30.38
CA TYR A 853 -36.35 5.37 30.11
C TYR A 853 -35.96 6.17 31.36
N MET A 854 -36.90 6.43 32.27
CA MET A 854 -36.59 7.03 33.59
C MET A 854 -35.63 6.18 34.42
N THR A 855 -35.66 4.86 34.25
CA THR A 855 -34.72 3.94 34.91
C THR A 855 -33.38 3.86 34.17
N LYS A 856 -33.41 3.81 32.83
CA LYS A 856 -32.22 3.66 31.96
C LYS A 856 -31.34 4.91 31.93
N PHE A 857 -31.93 6.09 32.02
CA PHE A 857 -31.24 7.39 31.96
C PHE A 857 -31.28 8.14 33.31
N SER A 858 -31.24 7.41 34.42
CA SER A 858 -31.19 7.98 35.78
C SER A 858 -30.06 8.98 35.95
N ASP A 859 -28.87 8.62 35.44
CA ASP A 859 -27.62 9.33 35.65
C ASP A 859 -27.54 10.65 34.86
N GLN A 860 -28.47 10.83 33.91
CA GLN A 860 -28.62 12.03 33.08
C GLN A 860 -29.82 12.90 33.51
N ASN A 861 -30.41 12.63 34.68
CA ASN A 861 -31.57 13.33 35.23
C ASN A 861 -32.81 13.33 34.31
N PHE A 862 -33.03 12.27 33.53
CA PHE A 862 -34.18 12.18 32.61
C PHE A 862 -35.53 12.37 33.31
N ALA A 863 -35.70 11.86 34.53
CA ALA A 863 -36.94 12.03 35.30
C ALA A 863 -37.28 13.52 35.55
N ASP A 864 -36.29 14.34 35.90
CA ASP A 864 -36.44 15.80 36.08
C ASP A 864 -36.82 16.48 34.75
N PHE A 865 -36.17 16.10 33.64
CA PHE A 865 -36.57 16.57 32.31
C PHE A 865 -38.04 16.24 31.99
N VAL A 866 -38.50 15.01 32.24
CA VAL A 866 -39.92 14.63 32.04
C VAL A 866 -40.85 15.45 32.93
N PHE A 867 -40.46 15.76 34.17
CA PHE A 867 -41.28 16.56 35.08
C PHE A 867 -41.42 18.01 34.61
N ARG A 868 -40.33 18.63 34.12
CA ARG A 868 -40.36 19.95 33.46
C ARG A 868 -41.24 19.93 32.21
N TRP A 869 -41.09 18.92 31.36
CA TRP A 869 -41.89 18.77 30.15
C TRP A 869 -43.40 18.68 30.45
N TYR A 870 -43.79 17.87 31.43
CA TYR A 870 -45.20 17.79 31.84
C TYR A 870 -45.73 19.09 32.47
N MET A 871 -44.87 19.86 33.16
CA MET A 871 -45.20 21.20 33.65
C MET A 871 -45.44 22.18 32.51
N GLU A 872 -44.54 22.25 31.53
CA GLU A 872 -44.62 23.13 30.36
C GLU A 872 -45.83 22.83 29.46
N LYS A 873 -46.10 21.56 29.18
CA LYS A 873 -47.29 21.13 28.43
C LYS A 873 -48.59 21.15 29.26
N GLY A 874 -48.53 21.59 30.53
CA GLY A 874 -49.69 21.75 31.42
C GLY A 874 -50.32 20.44 31.93
N LYS A 875 -49.70 19.28 31.69
CA LYS A 875 -50.21 17.93 32.01
C LYS A 875 -50.03 17.54 33.49
N ARG A 876 -50.39 18.45 34.41
CA ARG A 876 -50.19 18.29 35.87
C ARG A 876 -50.79 17.01 36.47
N GLY A 877 -51.88 16.48 35.89
CA GLY A 877 -52.48 15.21 36.30
C GLY A 877 -51.57 13.99 36.04
N LYS A 878 -50.86 13.96 34.90
CA LYS A 878 -49.88 12.88 34.59
C LYS A 878 -48.60 13.02 35.42
N LEU A 879 -48.22 14.24 35.79
CA LEU A 879 -47.09 14.48 36.71
C LEU A 879 -47.33 13.89 38.10
N LEU A 880 -48.55 14.03 38.63
CA LEU A 880 -48.89 13.60 40.00
C LEU A 880 -49.33 12.12 40.10
N SER A 881 -49.49 11.43 38.97
CA SER A 881 -49.88 10.00 38.90
C SER A 881 -48.69 9.08 38.53
N GLN A 882 -47.46 9.55 38.73
CA GLN A 882 -46.24 8.77 38.49
C GLN A 882 -46.12 7.61 39.50
N PRO A 883 -45.47 6.49 39.13
CA PRO A 883 -45.26 5.35 40.03
C PRO A 883 -44.43 5.70 41.27
N SER A 884 -44.63 4.94 42.35
CA SER A 884 -43.95 5.14 43.64
C SER A 884 -42.42 5.12 43.57
N ALA A 885 -41.83 4.44 42.58
CA ALA A 885 -40.39 4.43 42.34
C ALA A 885 -39.80 5.82 42.06
N HIS A 886 -40.58 6.74 41.48
CA HIS A 886 -40.12 8.09 41.12
C HIS A 886 -40.59 9.19 42.08
N HIS A 887 -41.40 8.86 43.09
CA HIS A 887 -41.83 9.80 44.14
C HIS A 887 -40.67 10.54 44.86
N PRO A 888 -39.50 9.95 45.18
CA PRO A 888 -38.41 10.72 45.80
C PRO A 888 -37.79 11.75 44.84
N GLN A 889 -37.65 11.42 43.56
CA GLN A 889 -37.15 12.36 42.54
C GLN A 889 -38.17 13.48 42.29
N LEU A 890 -39.46 13.13 42.24
CA LEU A 890 -40.56 14.07 42.09
C LEU A 890 -40.69 15.00 43.30
N ALA A 891 -40.49 14.50 44.53
CA ALA A 891 -40.43 15.32 45.73
C ALA A 891 -39.30 16.36 45.66
N SER A 892 -38.09 15.93 45.27
CA SER A 892 -36.94 16.84 45.09
C SER A 892 -37.22 17.92 44.05
N PHE A 893 -37.84 17.56 42.91
CA PHE A 893 -38.23 18.52 41.88
C PHE A 893 -39.29 19.52 42.40
N LEU A 894 -40.34 19.03 43.07
CA LEU A 894 -41.45 19.83 43.57
C LEU A 894 -41.11 20.77 44.73
N GLN A 895 -39.94 20.64 45.37
CA GLN A 895 -39.44 21.65 46.33
C GLN A 895 -39.33 23.05 45.69
N SER A 896 -38.91 23.11 44.41
CA SER A 896 -38.89 24.35 43.62
C SER A 896 -40.29 24.89 43.25
N HIS A 897 -41.31 24.05 43.39
CA HIS A 897 -42.70 24.31 43.01
C HIS A 897 -43.64 24.07 44.19
N GLN A 898 -43.39 24.78 45.30
CA GLN A 898 -44.15 24.70 46.55
C GLN A 898 -45.68 24.70 46.37
N HIS A 899 -46.20 25.42 45.37
CA HIS A 899 -47.63 25.48 45.02
C HIS A 899 -48.27 24.13 44.64
N LEU A 900 -47.48 23.12 44.23
CA LEU A 900 -47.94 21.76 43.86
C LEU A 900 -47.48 20.67 44.84
N SER A 901 -46.42 20.89 45.62
CA SER A 901 -45.84 19.86 46.51
C SER A 901 -46.83 19.22 47.49
N TRP A 902 -47.78 19.98 48.05
CA TRP A 902 -48.83 19.45 48.94
C TRP A 902 -49.72 18.36 48.31
N LEU A 903 -49.97 18.44 46.98
CA LEU A 903 -50.74 17.40 46.27
C LEU A 903 -49.96 16.08 46.22
N HIS A 904 -48.65 16.17 46.02
CA HIS A 904 -47.75 15.02 46.05
C HIS A 904 -47.65 14.45 47.48
N HIS A 905 -47.46 15.30 48.49
CA HIS A 905 -47.39 14.86 49.89
C HIS A 905 -48.66 14.10 50.34
N ILE A 906 -49.86 14.58 49.96
CA ILE A 906 -51.12 13.86 50.21
C ILE A 906 -51.16 12.49 49.50
N HIS A 907 -50.61 12.39 48.29
CA HIS A 907 -50.57 11.12 47.53
C HIS A 907 -49.59 10.10 48.11
N VAL A 908 -48.49 10.57 48.70
CA VAL A 908 -47.46 9.76 49.39
C VAL A 908 -47.87 9.42 50.84
N HIS A 909 -49.04 9.89 51.30
CA HIS A 909 -49.52 9.81 52.69
C HIS A 909 -48.67 10.59 53.72
N ASP A 910 -47.81 11.51 53.26
CA ASP A 910 -47.13 12.47 54.14
C ASP A 910 -48.05 13.66 54.44
N TYR A 911 -48.99 13.43 55.35
CA TYR A 911 -49.95 14.45 55.77
C TYR A 911 -49.31 15.59 56.59
N GLN A 912 -48.15 15.37 57.19
CA GLN A 912 -47.43 16.39 57.97
C GLN A 912 -46.78 17.43 57.03
N SER A 913 -45.96 17.00 56.07
CA SER A 913 -45.36 17.92 55.09
C SER A 913 -46.43 18.54 54.16
N ALA A 914 -47.58 17.88 53.97
CA ALA A 914 -48.74 18.48 53.32
C ALA A 914 -49.34 19.66 54.12
N HIS A 915 -49.52 19.50 55.45
CA HIS A 915 -50.04 20.54 56.33
C HIS A 915 -49.15 21.79 56.32
N GLU A 916 -47.83 21.60 56.48
CA GLU A 916 -46.83 22.68 56.52
C GLU A 916 -46.81 23.47 55.19
N THR A 917 -46.81 22.75 54.06
CA THR A 917 -46.87 23.36 52.72
C THR A 917 -48.16 24.16 52.52
N LEU A 918 -49.31 23.60 52.89
CA LEU A 918 -50.61 24.28 52.76
C LEU A 918 -50.73 25.50 53.67
N SER A 919 -50.16 25.44 54.88
CA SER A 919 -50.09 26.57 55.79
C SER A 919 -49.21 27.68 55.22
N SER A 920 -48.03 27.35 54.69
CA SER A 920 -47.14 28.30 54.00
C SER A 920 -47.86 29.00 52.84
N GLN A 921 -48.49 28.24 51.93
CA GLN A 921 -49.27 28.81 50.83
C GLN A 921 -50.44 29.68 51.32
N ALA A 922 -51.12 29.29 52.39
CA ALA A 922 -52.20 30.09 52.96
C ALA A 922 -51.70 31.41 53.56
N THR A 923 -50.50 31.44 54.15
CA THR A 923 -49.89 32.68 54.63
C THR A 923 -49.41 33.59 53.50
N GLY A 924 -48.98 33.02 52.37
CA GLY A 924 -48.62 33.78 51.16
C GLY A 924 -49.81 34.24 50.32
N GLU A 925 -51.00 33.66 50.48
CA GLU A 925 -52.20 33.99 49.71
C GLU A 925 -52.91 35.25 50.26
N THR A 926 -52.48 36.42 49.80
CA THR A 926 -53.07 37.73 50.12
C THR A 926 -54.11 38.21 49.10
N ARG A 927 -54.20 37.59 47.92
CA ARG A 927 -54.97 38.10 46.78
C ARG A 927 -56.42 37.61 46.73
N TYR A 928 -56.69 36.38 47.16
CA TYR A 928 -58.03 35.78 47.12
C TYR A 928 -58.43 35.17 48.47
N PHE A 929 -59.31 35.87 49.21
CA PHE A 929 -59.82 35.42 50.52
C PHE A 929 -60.48 34.03 50.49
N SER A 930 -61.25 33.71 49.44
CA SER A 930 -61.86 32.39 49.25
C SER A 930 -60.81 31.28 49.11
N LYS A 931 -59.69 31.55 48.42
CA LYS A 931 -58.57 30.63 48.26
C LYS A 931 -57.79 30.48 49.57
N LYS A 932 -57.50 31.58 50.28
CA LYS A 932 -56.89 31.59 51.63
C LYS A 932 -57.68 30.71 52.61
N LYS A 933 -59.01 30.90 52.68
CA LYS A 933 -59.92 30.09 53.50
C LYS A 933 -59.90 28.60 53.11
N THR A 934 -59.84 28.30 51.82
CA THR A 934 -59.81 26.91 51.32
C THR A 934 -58.48 26.22 51.65
N LEU A 935 -57.35 26.90 51.46
CA LEU A 935 -56.02 26.38 51.82
C LEU A 935 -55.89 26.11 53.32
N LEU A 936 -56.40 27.01 54.19
CA LEU A 936 -56.41 26.81 55.64
C LEU A 936 -57.34 25.65 56.06
N ALA A 937 -58.48 25.48 55.38
CA ALA A 937 -59.35 24.33 55.63
C ALA A 937 -58.68 23.00 55.24
N LEU A 938 -57.99 22.95 54.10
CA LEU A 938 -57.22 21.78 53.66
C LEU A 938 -56.01 21.51 54.56
N SER A 939 -55.30 22.56 55.00
CA SER A 939 -54.20 22.48 55.97
C SER A 939 -54.68 21.88 57.30
N LYS A 940 -55.87 22.28 57.77
CA LYS A 940 -56.49 21.71 58.97
C LYS A 940 -56.91 20.26 58.78
N LEU A 941 -57.48 19.90 57.64
CA LEU A 941 -57.91 18.51 57.36
C LEU A 941 -56.70 17.56 57.24
N THR A 942 -55.60 18.02 56.65
CA THR A 942 -54.35 17.24 56.56
C THR A 942 -53.70 17.05 57.93
N ALA A 943 -53.63 18.08 58.78
CA ALA A 943 -53.18 17.93 60.17
C ALA A 943 -54.07 16.98 61.01
N LEU A 944 -55.38 16.95 60.76
CA LEU A 944 -56.28 16.01 61.45
C LEU A 944 -56.16 14.57 60.93
N ALA A 945 -55.50 14.35 59.79
CA ALA A 945 -55.27 13.05 59.17
C ALA A 945 -53.83 12.54 59.34
N SER A 946 -52.93 13.35 59.93
CA SER A 946 -51.55 12.94 60.24
C SER A 946 -51.44 12.26 61.61
N ASP A 947 -50.50 11.33 61.75
CA ASP A 947 -50.18 10.63 63.00
C ASP A 947 -49.37 11.50 63.99
N MET A 948 -49.67 12.80 64.07
CA MET A 948 -48.96 13.73 64.96
C MET A 948 -49.43 13.61 66.41
N ASP A 949 -48.48 13.70 67.36
CA ASP A 949 -48.78 13.74 68.79
C ASP A 949 -49.86 14.79 69.13
N GLN A 950 -50.78 14.45 70.03
CA GLN A 950 -51.90 15.34 70.41
C GLN A 950 -51.43 16.74 70.86
N THR A 951 -50.25 16.86 71.47
CA THR A 951 -49.65 18.13 71.90
C THR A 951 -49.04 18.96 70.77
N GLN A 952 -48.72 18.34 69.64
CA GLN A 952 -48.32 19.07 68.42
C GLN A 952 -49.58 19.45 67.65
N LEU A 953 -50.52 18.51 67.48
CA LEU A 953 -51.81 18.74 66.84
C LEU A 953 -52.57 19.92 67.44
N SER A 954 -52.59 20.07 68.77
CA SER A 954 -53.22 21.21 69.44
C SER A 954 -52.55 22.55 69.08
N ARG A 955 -51.21 22.62 69.07
CA ARG A 955 -50.47 23.85 68.67
C ARG A 955 -50.71 24.22 67.21
N HIS A 956 -50.70 23.23 66.31
CA HIS A 956 -50.98 23.48 64.90
C HIS A 956 -52.44 23.94 64.70
N LEU A 957 -53.41 23.37 65.42
CA LEU A 957 -54.81 23.80 65.38
C LEU A 957 -55.05 25.21 65.96
N GLU A 958 -54.32 25.60 67.00
CA GLU A 958 -54.34 26.95 67.59
C GLU A 958 -53.63 27.97 66.69
N GLY A 959 -52.51 27.60 66.08
CA GLY A 959 -51.72 28.45 65.17
C GLY A 959 -52.31 28.60 63.76
N SER A 960 -53.19 27.71 63.31
CA SER A 960 -53.77 27.68 61.95
C SER A 960 -54.82 28.77 61.67
N GLY A 961 -54.53 30.04 62.01
CA GLY A 961 -55.12 31.26 61.42
C GLY A 961 -56.63 31.48 61.54
N LEU A 962 -57.42 30.53 62.04
CA LEU A 962 -58.88 30.56 61.99
C LEU A 962 -59.50 31.67 62.87
N LEU A 963 -58.79 32.10 63.91
CA LEU A 963 -59.11 33.30 64.69
C LEU A 963 -58.98 34.60 63.89
N LEU A 964 -58.11 34.66 62.87
CA LEU A 964 -57.94 35.82 61.97
C LEU A 964 -58.93 35.82 60.80
N ILE A 965 -59.34 34.65 60.29
CA ILE A 965 -60.36 34.56 59.22
C ILE A 965 -61.70 35.16 59.68
N TRP A 966 -62.02 35.06 60.97
CA TRP A 966 -63.22 35.67 61.55
C TRP A 966 -63.09 37.19 61.78
N SER A 967 -61.88 37.77 61.74
CA SER A 967 -61.65 39.22 61.84
C SER A 967 -61.42 39.92 60.50
N GLU A 968 -60.91 39.22 59.47
CA GLU A 968 -60.62 39.78 58.14
C GLU A 968 -61.87 39.88 57.21
N SER A 969 -63.04 40.27 57.74
CA SER A 969 -64.22 40.58 56.92
C SER A 969 -64.63 42.06 56.97
N PRO A 970 -63.91 42.96 56.26
CA PRO A 970 -64.39 44.30 55.99
C PRO A 970 -65.16 44.37 54.65
N VAL A 971 -66.46 44.64 54.78
CA VAL A 971 -67.29 45.51 53.92
C VAL A 971 -66.78 45.79 52.50
N THR A 972 -67.46 45.21 51.50
CA THR A 972 -67.36 45.66 50.11
C THR A 972 -68.08 47.01 49.91
N GLN A 973 -67.34 48.10 49.74
CA GLN A 973 -67.89 49.31 49.12
C GLN A 973 -66.81 50.18 48.45
N ASP A 974 -67.28 50.93 47.46
CA ASP A 974 -66.61 51.95 46.64
C ASP A 974 -65.48 51.51 45.68
N GLY A 975 -65.76 51.73 44.39
CA GLY A 975 -64.80 51.63 43.31
C GLY A 975 -64.19 52.99 42.98
N GLY A 976 -62.95 52.98 42.50
CA GLY A 976 -62.24 54.15 42.01
C GLY A 976 -61.22 53.73 40.97
N SER A 977 -61.31 54.33 39.78
CA SER A 977 -60.32 54.13 38.72
C SER A 977 -59.03 54.84 39.09
N GLU A 978 -57.89 54.15 39.08
CA GLU A 978 -56.63 54.84 38.74
C GLU A 978 -55.60 53.91 38.07
N ARG A 979 -54.98 54.42 37.01
CA ARG A 979 -53.83 53.82 36.34
C ARG A 979 -52.57 54.29 37.07
N THR A 980 -51.70 53.38 37.48
CA THR A 980 -50.28 53.71 37.68
C THR A 980 -49.38 52.60 37.16
N SER A 981 -48.33 53.03 36.47
CA SER A 981 -47.26 52.20 35.92
C SER A 981 -46.30 51.74 37.01
N PHE A 982 -45.80 50.51 36.91
CA PHE A 982 -44.60 50.07 37.61
C PHE A 982 -43.57 49.50 36.64
N SER A 983 -42.41 50.14 36.63
CA SER A 983 -41.17 49.68 35.98
C SER A 983 -40.44 48.69 36.89
N LEU A 984 -39.71 47.73 36.31
CA LEU A 984 -38.83 46.82 37.06
C LEU A 984 -37.65 47.55 37.72
N GLN A 985 -37.23 47.10 38.89
CA GLN A 985 -35.90 46.47 39.09
C GLN A 985 -35.68 45.96 40.52
N THR A 986 -35.16 44.72 40.65
CA THR A 986 -34.48 44.09 41.81
C THR A 986 -35.22 44.04 43.16
N VAL A 987 -35.20 42.94 43.93
CA VAL A 987 -34.35 41.73 43.89
C VAL A 987 -35.18 40.49 43.56
#